data_AF-A0A935BMJ2-F1
#
_entry.id   AF-A0A935BMJ2-F1
#
_cell.length_a   1.000
_cell.length_b   1.000
_cell.length_c   1.000
_cell.angle_alpha   90.00
_cell.angle_beta   90.00
_cell.angle_gamma   90.00
#
_symmetry.space_group_name_H-M   'P 1'
#
loop_
_entity.id
_entity.type
_entity.pdbx_description
1 polymer ?
#
loop_
_entity_poly.entity_id
_entity_poly.type
_entity_poly.pdbx_seq_one_letter_code
_entity_poly.pdbx_strand_id
1 'polypeptide(L)'
;MPNKRTSSRSSMKAKYSLTLVLGLLATFAIASFPGFFDTNAQTTESGDSPSVCTAYTENFDTSPPPTWIINNRSNPVGTTTWFLPTGTVFPAQAGAANSFVGANFNSTTGAGTISNWLILPEQALKNGDTFKFWSRSPTGNIYPDRVQVRMSTSGASVDVGTSETSVGVFTTLLLDTDPTYSGTHPDVWTEFTVTITGAPAEVQGRLAFRYFVEDGGPTGNNSNYIGIDTVSYACGATPTPTNTPTNTPTNTPTNTPTATPTVVPTATPTNTPTATPTNTPTATPTNTPTATPTNTPTATPTVVPTATPTNTPTATPTVVPTATPTNTPTATPTATPAPGACTFSNGGLNPQGLSKSGVAAPAGFFWSEAQNDTGNLTEANTSAGSAVTQGSFRLADNFTITQTCTIQSVAFYAYLTGGAASPSPFTGTTLQIWNGRPGDVGAAVVFGNTTTNRLASSVDTTFFRIFNTVVPPATAPGTTRKIWRNTVTVNTVLGPGTYWLDWASTVNNTTTAHFAPSKTIQGSRGAPGDNARQQTVSTGVWVDVVDGGQPATAPDVPQDFPFDVVGLAGGVTPSPTATPTLTPTPTATPTPAGGVCTTSYTGPAVTIPDNIPAGVNIPLNVSGVGTLTDLNFRFDTGAAGACNATVGNTNAAVTHTFIGDLTFKLTAPNGTTSATFQARRGGTRENICLSTLDDEGGFPNISTLTSATGQFQSGNFSPETTGALSLLDGTNANGVWTLNVSDNAGLDTGTLNRFSLVMTGTGCAGGSTPTPTATPTATPTNTPTATPTPTPTNLVQFSAASYINDESTVGDVPQQTVVTVTRTGVTTGVTTVTAGPGATGTANVAATCTGNADIAAAPVVLTFAAGETSKTFNVTNCPDTLYEIDETRQFTLTAVTGGGVGAREQRM
;
A
#
# COMPACT_ATOMS: atom_id res chain seq x y z
N MET A 1 -4.11 34.68 -75.03
CA MET A 1 -4.92 35.93 -74.97
C MET A 1 -6.23 35.61 -74.26
N PRO A 2 -6.93 36.55 -73.57
CA PRO A 2 -6.71 38.01 -73.55
C PRO A 2 -5.68 38.61 -72.56
N ASN A 3 -6.03 38.85 -71.28
CA ASN A 3 -5.61 40.00 -70.46
C ASN A 3 -5.45 39.61 -68.96
N LYS A 4 -4.82 40.35 -68.02
CA LYS A 4 -3.99 41.59 -67.97
C LYS A 4 -3.06 41.50 -66.73
N ARG A 5 -1.86 42.09 -66.68
CA ARG A 5 -1.49 43.47 -66.23
C ARG A 5 -2.15 43.94 -64.91
N THR A 6 -1.46 44.61 -63.98
CA THR A 6 -0.20 45.41 -64.09
C THR A 6 0.59 45.43 -62.77
N SER A 7 1.79 46.03 -62.76
CA SER A 7 2.66 46.15 -61.58
C SER A 7 3.10 47.60 -61.27
N SER A 8 3.71 47.76 -60.08
CA SER A 8 4.85 48.65 -59.76
C SER A 8 4.66 50.01 -59.07
N ARG A 9 5.74 50.37 -58.34
CA ARG A 9 6.29 51.69 -57.95
C ARG A 9 6.05 52.23 -56.53
N SER A 10 7.19 52.54 -55.91
CA SER A 10 7.44 53.02 -54.56
C SER A 10 7.57 54.55 -54.48
N SER A 11 7.69 55.07 -53.24
CA SER A 11 8.32 56.38 -52.89
C SER A 11 7.50 57.65 -53.22
N MET A 12 7.66 58.81 -52.57
CA MET A 12 8.62 59.26 -51.52
C MET A 12 8.09 60.54 -50.80
N LYS A 13 8.56 60.84 -49.56
CA LYS A 13 8.80 62.16 -48.89
C LYS A 13 8.58 62.03 -47.36
N ALA A 14 9.45 62.37 -46.37
CA ALA A 14 10.74 63.08 -46.23
C ALA A 14 10.71 64.54 -45.70
N LYS A 15 11.20 64.75 -44.46
CA LYS A 15 11.82 65.96 -43.83
C LYS A 15 12.06 65.75 -42.31
N TYR A 16 12.83 66.57 -41.59
CA TYR A 16 14.31 66.57 -41.47
C TYR A 16 14.77 67.33 -40.19
N SER A 17 16.05 67.18 -39.77
CA SER A 17 16.86 68.03 -38.83
C SER A 17 17.00 67.60 -37.35
N LEU A 18 18.10 67.85 -36.60
CA LEU A 18 19.54 68.09 -36.94
C LEU A 18 20.47 68.13 -35.67
N THR A 19 21.36 67.12 -35.47
CA THR A 19 22.69 67.21 -34.76
C THR A 19 22.65 67.60 -33.24
N LEU A 20 23.66 67.56 -32.33
CA LEU A 20 25.12 67.29 -32.22
C LEU A 20 25.35 66.20 -31.09
N VAL A 21 26.41 65.94 -30.27
CA VAL A 21 27.73 66.50 -29.84
C VAL A 21 28.71 65.33 -29.53
N LEU A 22 29.92 65.60 -28.99
CA LEU A 22 30.98 64.64 -28.60
C LEU A 22 31.06 64.36 -27.08
N GLY A 23 31.70 63.23 -26.70
CA GLY A 23 32.30 62.97 -25.39
C GLY A 23 33.23 61.74 -25.42
N LEU A 24 34.46 61.84 -24.91
CA LEU A 24 35.50 60.80 -25.07
C LEU A 24 36.46 60.76 -23.87
N LEU A 25 36.79 59.54 -23.39
CA LEU A 25 37.98 59.10 -22.63
C LEU A 25 37.72 57.64 -22.18
N ALA A 26 38.67 56.76 -21.89
CA ALA A 26 39.94 56.35 -22.50
C ALA A 26 40.54 55.29 -21.54
N THR A 27 40.89 54.12 -22.09
CA THR A 27 41.84 53.10 -21.58
C THR A 27 42.50 53.25 -20.19
N PHE A 28 42.53 52.14 -19.45
CA PHE A 28 43.81 51.63 -18.93
C PHE A 28 43.87 50.10 -18.96
N ALA A 29 45.02 49.56 -19.33
CA ALA A 29 45.37 48.14 -19.21
C ALA A 29 46.82 48.04 -18.72
N ILE A 30 47.12 47.09 -17.84
CA ILE A 30 48.47 46.83 -17.30
C ILE A 30 48.73 45.31 -17.37
N ALA A 31 49.99 44.94 -17.59
CA ALA A 31 50.36 43.63 -18.13
C ALA A 31 50.83 42.58 -17.09
N SER A 32 50.80 41.35 -17.59
CA SER A 32 51.10 40.02 -17.07
C SER A 32 52.51 39.71 -16.54
N PHE A 33 52.67 38.45 -16.08
CA PHE A 33 53.88 37.62 -15.85
C PHE A 33 54.46 37.58 -14.41
N PRO A 34 55.18 36.49 -14.00
CA PRO A 34 54.88 35.06 -14.24
C PRO A 34 55.24 34.09 -13.08
N GLY A 35 54.86 32.81 -13.23
CA GLY A 35 55.49 31.64 -12.56
C GLY A 35 54.55 30.84 -11.64
N PHE A 36 54.66 29.51 -11.52
CA PHE A 36 55.47 28.53 -12.26
C PHE A 36 54.73 27.17 -12.33
N PHE A 37 55.22 26.22 -13.13
CA PHE A 37 54.54 24.95 -13.48
C PHE A 37 54.28 23.99 -12.30
N ASP A 38 53.14 23.29 -12.34
CA ASP A 38 53.14 21.87 -12.78
C ASP A 38 51.84 21.53 -13.55
N THR A 39 51.85 20.45 -14.33
CA THR A 39 50.76 20.04 -15.23
C THR A 39 50.31 18.60 -15.00
N ASN A 40 49.05 18.41 -14.60
CA ASN A 40 48.33 17.16 -14.84
C ASN A 40 46.87 17.48 -15.19
N ALA A 41 46.48 17.16 -16.42
CA ALA A 41 45.12 17.33 -16.90
C ALA A 41 44.28 16.08 -16.54
N GLN A 42 43.66 16.10 -15.37
CA GLN A 42 42.56 15.18 -15.08
C GLN A 42 41.26 15.76 -15.66
N THR A 43 40.48 14.94 -16.36
CA THR A 43 39.23 15.35 -17.01
C THR A 43 38.20 15.79 -15.98
N THR A 44 37.81 17.06 -16.01
CA THR A 44 36.65 17.55 -15.28
C THR A 44 35.38 17.02 -15.96
N GLU A 45 34.76 16.01 -15.36
CA GLU A 45 33.36 15.72 -15.61
C GLU A 45 32.54 16.98 -15.23
N SER A 46 31.57 17.36 -16.06
CA SER A 46 30.70 18.49 -15.78
C SER A 46 29.78 18.11 -14.62
N GLY A 47 30.13 18.59 -13.42
CA GLY A 47 29.63 18.05 -12.16
C GLY A 47 28.11 18.06 -12.02
N ASP A 48 27.57 16.89 -11.68
CA ASP A 48 26.28 16.75 -11.04
C ASP A 48 26.29 17.57 -9.74
N SER A 49 25.50 18.64 -9.70
CA SER A 49 25.37 19.49 -8.52
C SER A 49 24.11 19.07 -7.78
N PRO A 50 24.21 18.37 -6.63
CA PRO A 50 23.03 17.92 -5.91
C PRO A 50 22.19 19.15 -5.52
N SER A 51 20.88 19.06 -5.75
CA SER A 51 19.92 20.06 -5.29
C SER A 51 19.93 20.11 -3.76
N VAL A 52 20.60 21.10 -3.19
CA VAL A 52 20.70 21.23 -1.73
C VAL A 52 19.36 21.75 -1.20
N CYS A 53 18.65 20.92 -0.43
CA CYS A 53 17.50 21.37 0.35
C CYS A 53 17.82 22.69 1.07
N THR A 54 17.02 23.70 0.80
CA THR A 54 17.24 25.08 1.26
C THR A 54 16.08 25.49 2.15
N ALA A 55 16.39 25.92 3.38
CA ALA A 55 15.39 26.41 4.31
C ALA A 55 14.74 27.71 3.79
N TYR A 56 13.43 27.84 3.96
CA TYR A 56 12.63 28.98 3.50
C TYR A 56 11.79 29.53 4.63
N THR A 57 11.44 30.82 4.57
CA THR A 57 10.53 31.48 5.52
C THR A 57 9.82 32.62 4.80
N GLU A 58 8.52 32.76 5.04
CA GLU A 58 7.63 33.77 4.46
C GLU A 58 6.71 34.33 5.54
N ASN A 59 6.73 35.65 5.69
CA ASN A 59 5.96 36.39 6.71
C ASN A 59 4.87 37.27 6.09
N PHE A 60 4.71 37.25 4.76
CA PHE A 60 3.73 38.07 4.04
C PHE A 60 3.75 39.57 4.39
N ASP A 61 4.93 40.10 4.74
CA ASP A 61 5.18 41.54 4.99
C ASP A 61 4.92 42.42 3.75
N THR A 62 4.74 41.78 2.59
CA THR A 62 4.24 42.38 1.35
C THR A 62 3.28 41.40 0.66
N SER A 63 2.71 41.79 -0.49
CA SER A 63 1.91 40.90 -1.36
C SER A 63 2.53 39.50 -1.47
N PRO A 64 1.76 38.40 -1.53
CA PRO A 64 2.33 37.05 -1.59
C PRO A 64 3.32 36.99 -2.77
N PRO A 65 4.54 36.47 -2.58
CA PRO A 65 5.61 36.67 -3.56
C PRO A 65 5.20 36.17 -4.95
N PRO A 66 5.65 36.78 -6.07
CA PRO A 66 5.27 36.37 -7.42
C PRO A 66 5.66 34.93 -7.83
N THR A 67 6.38 34.21 -6.97
CA THR A 67 6.72 32.79 -7.08
C THR A 67 5.68 31.84 -6.47
N TRP A 68 4.78 32.36 -5.62
CA TRP A 68 3.60 31.68 -5.12
C TRP A 68 2.45 31.81 -6.14
N ILE A 69 1.61 30.78 -6.22
CA ILE A 69 0.54 30.70 -7.23
C ILE A 69 -0.82 30.51 -6.54
N ILE A 70 -1.77 31.38 -6.86
CA ILE A 70 -3.10 31.42 -6.27
C ILE A 70 -4.12 30.89 -7.29
N ASN A 71 -4.96 29.94 -6.88
CA ASN A 71 -5.96 29.32 -7.77
C ASN A 71 -7.26 29.05 -7.01
N ASN A 72 -8.33 29.78 -7.33
CA ASN A 72 -9.64 29.55 -6.75
C ASN A 72 -10.44 28.57 -7.62
N ARG A 73 -10.64 27.36 -7.09
CA ARG A 73 -11.47 26.27 -7.65
C ARG A 73 -12.82 26.11 -6.96
N SER A 74 -13.21 27.04 -6.07
CA SER A 74 -14.50 26.99 -5.36
C SER A 74 -15.68 26.89 -6.33
N ASN A 75 -16.77 26.25 -5.89
CA ASN A 75 -17.98 26.10 -6.68
C ASN A 75 -19.21 26.51 -5.83
N PRO A 76 -19.90 27.62 -6.15
CA PRO A 76 -19.55 28.62 -7.17
C PRO A 76 -18.19 29.31 -6.95
N VAL A 77 -17.61 29.91 -7.99
CA VAL A 77 -16.37 30.71 -7.85
C VAL A 77 -16.73 32.06 -7.22
N GLY A 78 -16.08 32.37 -6.10
CA GLY A 78 -16.31 33.59 -5.32
C GLY A 78 -15.68 34.87 -5.86
N THR A 79 -15.79 35.93 -5.06
CA THR A 79 -15.22 37.26 -5.37
C THR A 79 -13.83 37.49 -4.77
N THR A 80 -13.39 36.64 -3.84
CA THR A 80 -12.04 36.68 -3.26
C THR A 80 -11.22 35.45 -3.63
N THR A 81 -9.89 35.60 -3.54
CA THR A 81 -8.90 34.52 -3.56
C THR A 81 -8.19 34.49 -2.20
N TRP A 82 -6.95 34.04 -2.13
CA TRP A 82 -6.04 34.48 -1.07
C TRP A 82 -5.61 35.95 -1.32
N PHE A 83 -5.43 36.75 -0.27
CA PHE A 83 -5.12 38.19 -0.34
C PHE A 83 -4.41 38.72 0.92
N LEU A 84 -3.77 39.89 0.87
CA LEU A 84 -3.35 40.62 2.09
C LEU A 84 -4.52 41.46 2.65
N PRO A 85 -4.74 41.51 3.98
CA PRO A 85 -5.80 42.33 4.57
C PRO A 85 -5.61 43.82 4.27
N THR A 86 -6.68 44.48 3.84
CA THR A 86 -6.73 45.95 3.69
C THR A 86 -7.12 46.68 4.98
N GLY A 87 -7.29 45.95 6.09
CA GLY A 87 -7.65 46.44 7.41
C GLY A 87 -7.56 45.33 8.46
N THR A 88 -7.59 45.69 9.74
CA THR A 88 -7.36 44.76 10.85
C THR A 88 -8.61 43.95 11.19
N VAL A 89 -8.74 42.76 10.59
CA VAL A 89 -9.66 41.70 11.08
C VAL A 89 -9.14 41.14 12.41
N PHE A 90 -7.83 40.93 12.47
CA PHE A 90 -7.00 40.72 13.66
C PHE A 90 -5.58 41.21 13.32
N PRO A 91 -4.70 41.46 14.31
CA PRO A 91 -3.28 41.69 14.04
C PRO A 91 -2.62 40.40 13.50
N ALA A 92 -1.61 40.58 12.67
CA ALA A 92 -0.67 39.53 12.24
C ALA A 92 0.01 38.79 13.42
N GLN A 93 0.66 37.67 13.13
CA GLN A 93 1.49 36.92 14.10
C GLN A 93 2.89 37.55 14.19
N ALA A 94 3.43 37.99 13.05
CA ALA A 94 4.68 38.76 12.93
C ALA A 94 4.47 40.04 12.09
N GLY A 95 5.51 40.87 11.96
CA GLY A 95 5.50 42.01 11.04
C GLY A 95 4.55 43.16 11.45
N ALA A 96 3.94 43.80 10.44
CA ALA A 96 2.94 44.85 10.60
C ALA A 96 1.55 44.26 10.85
N ALA A 97 0.58 45.07 11.31
CA ALA A 97 -0.74 44.57 11.71
C ALA A 97 -1.56 43.85 10.62
N ASN A 98 -1.15 43.94 9.35
CA ASN A 98 -1.71 43.21 8.21
C ASN A 98 -0.65 42.44 7.38
N SER A 99 0.53 42.16 7.95
CA SER A 99 1.54 41.24 7.39
C SER A 99 1.09 39.78 7.56
N PHE A 100 0.04 39.37 6.87
CA PHE A 100 -0.37 37.96 6.79
C PHE A 100 -1.20 37.73 5.53
N VAL A 101 -1.31 36.48 5.06
CA VAL A 101 -2.20 36.14 3.94
C VAL A 101 -3.54 35.60 4.44
N GLY A 102 -4.63 36.20 3.99
CA GLY A 102 -5.99 35.84 4.37
C GLY A 102 -6.77 35.12 3.26
N ALA A 103 -7.70 34.28 3.67
CA ALA A 103 -8.80 33.76 2.85
C ALA A 103 -10.11 33.83 3.67
N ASN A 104 -11.26 33.90 3.00
CA ASN A 104 -12.56 33.98 3.70
C ASN A 104 -13.72 33.39 2.89
N PHE A 105 -14.91 33.37 3.50
CA PHE A 105 -16.15 32.85 2.96
C PHE A 105 -16.48 33.32 1.53
N ASN A 106 -16.10 34.54 1.14
CA ASN A 106 -16.28 35.08 -0.22
C ASN A 106 -15.39 34.40 -1.29
N SER A 107 -14.65 33.36 -0.92
CA SER A 107 -14.00 32.43 -1.85
C SER A 107 -15.02 31.66 -2.71
N THR A 108 -16.27 31.54 -2.23
CA THR A 108 -17.47 31.14 -3.00
C THR A 108 -18.52 32.26 -2.98
N THR A 109 -19.59 32.16 -3.78
CA THR A 109 -20.77 33.04 -3.69
C THR A 109 -22.02 32.25 -3.28
N GLY A 110 -22.72 32.71 -2.24
CA GLY A 110 -23.88 31.99 -1.67
C GLY A 110 -23.44 30.88 -0.71
N ALA A 111 -24.03 29.71 -0.83
CA ALA A 111 -23.54 28.47 -0.20
C ALA A 111 -22.93 27.58 -1.28
N GLY A 112 -21.82 26.91 -0.98
CA GLY A 112 -21.13 26.02 -1.91
C GLY A 112 -19.92 25.35 -1.28
N THR A 113 -19.03 24.81 -2.12
CA THR A 113 -17.75 24.26 -1.64
C THR A 113 -16.63 25.23 -1.98
N ILE A 114 -15.99 25.78 -0.93
CA ILE A 114 -14.76 26.56 -1.06
C ILE A 114 -13.61 25.60 -1.40
N SER A 115 -12.76 25.98 -2.35
CA SER A 115 -11.55 25.25 -2.74
C SER A 115 -10.53 26.26 -3.28
N ASN A 116 -9.97 27.05 -2.36
CA ASN A 116 -9.13 28.20 -2.65
C ASN A 116 -7.67 27.87 -2.32
N TRP A 117 -6.82 27.79 -3.34
CA TRP A 117 -5.45 27.28 -3.23
C TRP A 117 -4.43 28.41 -3.21
N LEU A 118 -3.42 28.26 -2.35
CA LEU A 118 -2.21 29.07 -2.25
C LEU A 118 -1.01 28.13 -2.28
N ILE A 119 -0.34 28.10 -3.43
CA ILE A 119 0.70 27.14 -3.78
C ILE A 119 2.07 27.79 -3.60
N LEU A 120 2.98 27.11 -2.91
CA LEU A 120 4.34 27.57 -2.62
C LEU A 120 5.26 27.52 -3.86
N PRO A 121 6.44 28.18 -3.80
CA PRO A 121 7.52 27.97 -4.76
C PRO A 121 7.93 26.50 -4.89
N GLU A 122 8.62 26.16 -5.99
CA GLU A 122 9.18 24.83 -6.17
C GLU A 122 10.41 24.63 -5.26
N GLN A 123 10.45 23.52 -4.53
CA GLN A 123 11.48 23.20 -3.55
C GLN A 123 11.87 21.71 -3.62
N ALA A 124 13.07 21.37 -3.15
CA ALA A 124 13.42 19.98 -2.83
C ALA A 124 12.68 19.57 -1.56
N LEU A 125 11.93 18.46 -1.64
CA LEU A 125 11.09 17.91 -0.57
C LEU A 125 11.58 16.51 -0.19
N LYS A 126 11.77 16.25 1.10
CA LYS A 126 12.31 14.99 1.62
C LYS A 126 11.58 14.55 2.89
N ASN A 127 11.39 13.24 3.07
CA ASN A 127 10.77 12.72 4.29
C ASN A 127 11.58 13.12 5.53
N GLY A 128 10.90 13.69 6.53
CA GLY A 128 11.54 14.21 7.75
C GLY A 128 11.95 15.69 7.69
N ASP A 129 11.81 16.35 6.54
CA ASP A 129 11.79 17.81 6.50
C ASP A 129 10.56 18.33 7.26
N THR A 130 10.65 19.53 7.81
CA THR A 130 9.60 20.15 8.63
C THR A 130 9.05 21.40 7.95
N PHE A 131 7.74 21.43 7.73
CA PHE A 131 6.99 22.59 7.30
C PHE A 131 6.18 23.15 8.47
N LYS A 132 6.20 24.45 8.68
CA LYS A 132 5.47 25.13 9.75
C LYS A 132 4.71 26.34 9.21
N PHE A 133 3.63 26.69 9.87
CA PHE A 133 2.93 27.94 9.65
C PHE A 133 2.10 28.29 10.87
N TRP A 134 1.80 29.57 11.05
CA TRP A 134 0.84 30.04 12.05
C TRP A 134 -0.49 30.29 11.36
N SER A 135 -1.60 29.92 12.01
CA SER A 135 -2.93 30.22 11.50
C SER A 135 -3.93 30.55 12.61
N ARG A 136 -4.95 31.34 12.25
CA ARG A 136 -6.09 31.66 13.12
C ARG A 136 -7.33 32.08 12.33
N SER A 137 -8.46 32.15 13.03
CA SER A 137 -9.68 32.85 12.66
C SER A 137 -9.94 34.07 13.58
N PRO A 138 -11.01 34.88 13.37
CA PRO A 138 -11.40 35.95 14.28
C PRO A 138 -11.81 35.43 15.67
N THR A 139 -11.53 36.21 16.70
CA THR A 139 -11.92 35.88 18.08
C THR A 139 -13.43 35.67 18.21
N GLY A 140 -13.85 34.55 18.79
CA GLY A 140 -15.27 34.16 18.89
C GLY A 140 -15.91 33.68 17.58
N ASN A 141 -15.12 33.20 16.61
CA ASN A 141 -15.65 32.54 15.41
C ASN A 141 -16.41 31.25 15.77
N ILE A 142 -17.66 31.15 15.31
CA ILE A 142 -18.53 29.97 15.50
C ILE A 142 -18.67 29.10 14.24
N TYR A 143 -18.09 29.54 13.12
CA TYR A 143 -18.16 28.83 11.85
C TYR A 143 -16.94 27.91 11.70
N PRO A 144 -17.13 26.60 11.46
CA PRO A 144 -16.03 25.70 11.16
C PRO A 144 -15.27 26.16 9.91
N ASP A 145 -13.94 26.17 10.01
CA ASP A 145 -13.01 26.66 8.98
C ASP A 145 -11.93 25.58 8.79
N ARG A 146 -11.67 25.16 7.55
CA ARG A 146 -10.85 23.98 7.24
C ARG A 146 -9.74 24.31 6.25
N VAL A 147 -8.50 24.03 6.66
CA VAL A 147 -7.29 24.22 5.86
C VAL A 147 -6.59 22.87 5.68
N GLN A 148 -6.36 22.49 4.43
CA GLN A 148 -5.52 21.35 4.06
C GLN A 148 -4.12 21.83 3.68
N VAL A 149 -3.07 21.17 4.20
CA VAL A 149 -1.72 21.25 3.63
C VAL A 149 -1.53 20.03 2.74
N ARG A 150 -1.22 20.28 1.46
CA ARG A 150 -1.02 19.24 0.46
C ARG A 150 0.34 19.35 -0.20
N MET A 151 0.90 18.21 -0.58
CA MET A 151 2.16 18.12 -1.31
C MET A 151 1.94 17.57 -2.71
N SER A 152 2.69 18.12 -3.66
CA SER A 152 2.94 17.51 -4.96
C SER A 152 4.43 17.21 -5.12
N THR A 153 4.75 16.00 -5.58
CA THR A 153 6.10 15.58 -6.01
C THR A 153 6.32 15.77 -7.51
N SER A 154 5.42 16.49 -8.21
CA SER A 154 5.47 16.71 -9.66
C SER A 154 6.26 17.97 -10.06
N GLY A 155 7.38 18.23 -9.40
CA GLY A 155 8.27 19.37 -9.68
C GLY A 155 7.53 20.71 -9.68
N ALA A 156 7.82 21.52 -10.70
CA ALA A 156 7.24 22.85 -10.92
C ALA A 156 5.70 22.89 -11.05
N SER A 157 5.00 21.76 -11.18
CA SER A 157 3.56 21.71 -11.51
C SER A 157 2.67 22.43 -10.48
N VAL A 158 1.59 23.03 -10.97
CA VAL A 158 0.56 23.72 -10.17
C VAL A 158 -0.86 23.28 -10.54
N ASP A 159 -1.00 22.11 -11.16
CA ASP A 159 -2.32 21.56 -11.47
C ASP A 159 -3.00 21.06 -10.18
N VAL A 160 -4.10 21.71 -9.82
CA VAL A 160 -4.99 21.36 -8.70
C VAL A 160 -6.27 20.66 -9.18
N GLY A 161 -6.34 20.28 -10.46
CA GLY A 161 -7.53 19.69 -11.08
C GLY A 161 -8.54 20.74 -11.56
N THR A 162 -9.74 20.29 -11.92
CA THR A 162 -10.76 21.07 -12.64
C THR A 162 -12.06 21.34 -11.87
N SER A 163 -12.31 20.64 -10.77
CA SER A 163 -13.48 20.84 -9.89
C SER A 163 -13.09 21.34 -8.49
N GLU A 164 -14.06 21.82 -7.72
CA GLU A 164 -13.88 22.17 -6.30
C GLU A 164 -13.31 21.03 -5.46
N THR A 165 -13.78 19.81 -5.67
CA THR A 165 -13.37 18.58 -4.99
C THR A 165 -12.00 18.08 -5.42
N SER A 166 -11.61 18.29 -6.68
CA SER A 166 -10.35 17.77 -7.24
C SER A 166 -9.08 18.37 -6.60
N VAL A 167 -7.97 17.64 -6.71
CA VAL A 167 -6.66 18.00 -6.13
C VAL A 167 -5.49 18.00 -7.13
N GLY A 168 -5.74 17.59 -8.38
CA GLY A 168 -4.73 17.49 -9.43
C GLY A 168 -3.50 16.68 -8.99
N VAL A 169 -2.31 17.29 -9.06
CA VAL A 169 -1.05 16.68 -8.64
C VAL A 169 -0.74 16.83 -7.13
N PHE A 170 -1.58 17.51 -6.35
CA PHE A 170 -1.44 17.70 -4.90
C PHE A 170 -2.15 16.59 -4.11
N THR A 171 -1.84 15.35 -4.47
CA THR A 171 -2.52 14.15 -3.98
C THR A 171 -2.23 13.86 -2.51
N THR A 172 -0.97 13.99 -2.08
CA THR A 172 -0.56 13.75 -0.69
C THR A 172 -1.13 14.82 0.24
N LEU A 173 -2.00 14.41 1.16
CA LEU A 173 -2.50 15.23 2.26
C LEU A 173 -1.54 15.09 3.45
N LEU A 174 -0.96 16.20 3.92
CA LEU A 174 -0.02 16.22 5.05
C LEU A 174 -0.64 16.76 6.35
N LEU A 175 -1.69 17.59 6.24
CA LEU A 175 -2.49 18.09 7.35
C LEU A 175 -3.90 18.45 6.86
N ASP A 176 -4.90 18.25 7.70
CA ASP A 176 -6.27 18.75 7.54
C ASP A 176 -6.70 19.29 8.92
N THR A 177 -7.01 20.59 9.05
CA THR A 177 -7.16 21.22 10.38
C THR A 177 -8.48 20.91 11.07
N ASP A 178 -9.54 20.65 10.30
CA ASP A 178 -10.82 20.14 10.80
C ASP A 178 -11.48 19.30 9.68
N PRO A 179 -11.14 18.00 9.57
CA PRO A 179 -11.66 17.14 8.51
C PRO A 179 -13.15 16.79 8.67
N THR A 180 -13.77 17.16 9.79
CA THR A 180 -15.09 16.65 10.23
C THR A 180 -16.09 17.74 10.62
N TYR A 181 -15.69 19.03 10.58
CA TYR A 181 -16.49 20.17 11.03
C TYR A 181 -16.98 20.05 12.48
N SER A 182 -16.12 19.44 13.31
CA SER A 182 -16.36 19.17 14.73
C SER A 182 -15.65 20.16 15.65
N GLY A 183 -14.84 21.07 15.09
CA GLY A 183 -14.14 22.11 15.85
C GLY A 183 -14.46 23.52 15.34
N THR A 184 -13.70 24.48 15.87
CA THR A 184 -13.59 25.83 15.30
C THR A 184 -12.11 26.09 15.05
N HIS A 185 -11.77 26.71 13.91
CA HIS A 185 -10.37 26.98 13.57
C HIS A 185 -9.79 28.01 14.53
N PRO A 186 -8.59 27.80 15.12
CA PRO A 186 -8.15 28.50 16.33
C PRO A 186 -8.37 30.01 16.29
N ASP A 187 -9.05 30.56 17.31
CA ASP A 187 -9.40 31.99 17.33
C ASP A 187 -8.23 32.89 17.83
N VAL A 188 -7.11 32.27 18.19
CA VAL A 188 -5.79 32.84 18.47
C VAL A 188 -4.76 32.25 17.50
N TRP A 189 -3.63 32.94 17.30
CA TRP A 189 -2.53 32.45 16.45
C TRP A 189 -1.93 31.16 17.03
N THR A 190 -2.12 30.04 16.31
CA THR A 190 -1.62 28.71 16.66
C THR A 190 -0.59 28.26 15.63
N GLU A 191 0.54 27.72 16.09
CA GLU A 191 1.53 27.09 15.20
C GLU A 191 1.10 25.68 14.82
N PHE A 192 1.00 25.43 13.52
CA PHE A 192 0.85 24.11 12.95
C PHE A 192 2.22 23.62 12.46
N THR A 193 2.64 22.44 12.92
CA THR A 193 3.87 21.77 12.48
C THR A 193 3.50 20.52 11.69
N VAL A 194 4.07 20.41 10.49
CA VAL A 194 3.81 19.35 9.50
C VAL A 194 5.14 18.70 9.13
N THR A 195 5.27 17.39 9.33
CA THR A 195 6.43 16.63 8.83
C THR A 195 6.16 16.20 7.40
N ILE A 196 7.11 16.45 6.50
CA ILE A 196 7.03 15.93 5.13
C ILE A 196 7.11 14.40 5.18
N THR A 197 6.12 13.75 4.57
CA THR A 197 5.98 12.30 4.48
C THR A 197 5.41 11.93 3.11
N GLY A 198 5.59 10.67 2.67
CA GLY A 198 5.11 10.21 1.37
C GLY A 198 5.94 10.64 0.16
N ALA A 199 7.08 11.31 0.36
CA ALA A 199 8.06 11.52 -0.72
C ALA A 199 8.85 10.21 -0.94
N PRO A 200 9.05 9.73 -2.19
CA PRO A 200 9.77 8.48 -2.46
C PRO A 200 11.28 8.60 -2.27
N ALA A 201 11.81 9.82 -2.40
CA ALA A 201 13.20 10.23 -2.15
C ALA A 201 13.19 11.75 -1.87
N GLU A 202 14.37 12.38 -1.80
CA GLU A 202 14.47 13.84 -1.95
C GLU A 202 14.08 14.19 -3.40
N VAL A 203 13.02 14.99 -3.58
CA VAL A 203 12.34 15.18 -4.86
C VAL A 203 11.90 16.64 -5.04
N GLN A 204 12.07 17.18 -6.25
CA GLN A 204 11.52 18.50 -6.59
C GLN A 204 9.99 18.47 -6.58
N GLY A 205 9.37 19.43 -5.91
CA GLY A 205 7.93 19.50 -5.74
C GLY A 205 7.44 20.81 -5.16
N ARG A 206 6.18 20.83 -4.74
CA ARG A 206 5.53 21.99 -4.12
C ARG A 206 4.66 21.58 -2.94
N LEU A 207 4.55 22.48 -1.98
CA LEU A 207 3.50 22.47 -0.97
C LEU A 207 2.39 23.44 -1.38
N ALA A 208 1.17 23.22 -0.87
CA ALA A 208 0.06 24.14 -1.05
C ALA A 208 -0.84 24.15 0.18
N PHE A 209 -1.29 25.34 0.57
CA PHE A 209 -2.48 25.49 1.38
C PHE A 209 -3.71 25.42 0.48
N ARG A 210 -4.71 24.64 0.88
CA ARG A 210 -6.05 24.65 0.29
C ARG A 210 -7.03 24.96 1.41
N TYR A 211 -7.56 26.17 1.40
CA TYR A 211 -8.76 26.49 2.18
C TYR A 211 -9.92 25.75 1.49
N PHE A 212 -10.43 24.71 2.15
CA PHE A 212 -11.37 23.77 1.56
C PHE A 212 -12.53 23.60 2.52
N VAL A 213 -13.68 24.20 2.21
CA VAL A 213 -14.84 24.23 3.12
C VAL A 213 -16.11 23.86 2.37
N GLU A 214 -16.61 22.65 2.62
CA GLU A 214 -17.93 22.20 2.18
C GLU A 214 -19.03 22.94 2.96
N ASP A 215 -20.13 23.30 2.28
CA ASP A 215 -21.19 24.19 2.79
C ASP A 215 -20.67 25.52 3.36
N GLY A 216 -19.60 26.04 2.74
CA GLY A 216 -19.06 27.36 3.02
C GLY A 216 -19.71 28.46 2.19
N GLY A 217 -19.41 29.72 2.55
CA GLY A 217 -19.79 30.90 1.80
C GLY A 217 -20.68 31.90 2.55
N PRO A 218 -20.97 33.08 1.95
CA PRO A 218 -21.82 34.11 2.56
C PRO A 218 -23.20 33.66 3.06
N THR A 219 -23.69 32.49 2.63
CA THR A 219 -24.95 31.89 3.10
C THR A 219 -24.83 30.39 3.40
N GLY A 220 -23.60 29.87 3.58
CA GLY A 220 -23.37 28.49 4.04
C GLY A 220 -23.43 28.38 5.57
N ASN A 221 -23.40 27.16 6.10
CA ASN A 221 -23.32 26.93 7.55
C ASN A 221 -21.86 26.92 8.07
N ASN A 222 -20.87 26.79 7.19
CA ASN A 222 -19.45 26.78 7.50
C ASN A 222 -18.72 28.00 6.90
N SER A 223 -17.41 28.10 7.17
CA SER A 223 -16.46 29.13 6.75
C SER A 223 -16.69 30.53 7.33
N ASN A 224 -15.60 31.17 7.76
CA ASN A 224 -15.58 32.59 8.07
C ASN A 224 -14.35 33.25 7.43
N TYR A 225 -13.26 33.39 8.17
CA TYR A 225 -12.07 34.10 7.74
C TYR A 225 -10.88 33.42 8.41
N ILE A 226 -9.86 33.07 7.64
CA ILE A 226 -8.61 32.54 8.17
C ILE A 226 -7.43 33.36 7.70
N GLY A 227 -6.43 33.50 8.57
CA GLY A 227 -5.13 34.06 8.28
C GLY A 227 -4.06 32.97 8.34
N ILE A 228 -3.04 33.08 7.49
CA ILE A 228 -1.80 32.31 7.56
C ILE A 228 -0.61 33.28 7.59
N ASP A 229 0.34 33.02 8.49
CA ASP A 229 1.51 33.86 8.74
C ASP A 229 2.72 33.00 9.16
N THR A 230 3.92 33.56 9.11
CA THR A 230 5.21 32.95 9.52
C THR A 230 5.34 31.51 9.02
N VAL A 231 5.15 31.32 7.71
CA VAL A 231 5.30 30.04 7.02
C VAL A 231 6.80 29.74 6.92
N SER A 232 7.25 28.56 7.30
CA SER A 232 8.66 28.17 7.22
C SER A 232 8.86 26.72 6.81
N TYR A 233 10.00 26.46 6.18
CA TYR A 233 10.42 25.15 5.70
C TYR A 233 11.86 24.89 6.17
N ALA A 234 12.09 23.76 6.82
CA ALA A 234 13.38 23.39 7.40
C ALA A 234 13.77 21.95 7.02
N CYS A 235 14.98 21.79 6.51
CA CYS A 235 15.50 20.49 6.07
C CYS A 235 15.81 19.57 7.25
N GLY A 236 15.43 18.30 7.13
CA GLY A 236 15.63 17.26 8.14
C GLY A 236 17.11 16.93 8.35
N ALA A 237 17.52 16.79 9.61
CA ALA A 237 18.89 16.46 9.96
C ALA A 237 19.27 15.05 9.47
N THR A 238 20.06 14.98 8.39
CA THR A 238 20.58 13.72 7.87
C THR A 238 21.59 13.13 8.87
N PRO A 239 21.43 11.87 9.32
CA PRO A 239 22.37 11.27 10.28
C PRO A 239 23.74 11.05 9.62
N THR A 240 24.74 11.83 10.05
CA THR A 240 26.09 11.79 9.49
C THR A 240 26.72 10.41 9.68
N PRO A 241 27.20 9.73 8.61
CA PRO A 241 27.82 8.42 8.73
C PRO A 241 29.18 8.53 9.44
N THR A 242 29.26 8.04 10.68
CA THR A 242 30.48 8.05 11.48
C THR A 242 31.52 7.08 10.90
N ASN A 243 32.48 7.61 10.15
CA ASN A 243 33.57 6.85 9.55
C ASN A 243 34.36 6.07 10.61
N THR A 244 34.18 4.75 10.64
CA THR A 244 34.98 3.84 11.47
C THR A 244 36.22 3.42 10.67
N PRO A 245 37.44 3.81 11.07
CA PRO A 245 38.62 3.63 10.23
C PRO A 245 38.99 2.15 10.07
N THR A 246 39.06 1.69 8.83
CA THR A 246 39.44 0.31 8.49
C THR A 246 40.96 0.17 8.45
N ASN A 247 41.54 -0.66 9.32
CA ASN A 247 42.99 -0.89 9.32
C ASN A 247 43.41 -1.73 8.09
N THR A 248 44.41 -1.23 7.35
CA THR A 248 45.04 -1.93 6.22
C THR A 248 45.98 -3.03 6.75
N PRO A 249 46.07 -4.22 6.11
CA PRO A 249 46.92 -5.30 6.59
C PRO A 249 48.42 -5.05 6.36
N THR A 250 49.26 -5.52 7.28
CA THR A 250 50.73 -5.56 7.14
C THR A 250 51.29 -6.95 7.49
N ASN A 251 52.37 -7.34 6.81
CA ASN A 251 52.87 -8.71 6.76
C ASN A 251 53.64 -9.16 8.02
N THR A 252 53.49 -10.45 8.37
CA THR A 252 54.49 -11.29 9.07
C THR A 252 55.78 -11.45 8.21
N PRO A 253 56.97 -11.87 8.73
CA PRO A 253 57.12 -12.93 9.76
C PRO A 253 58.36 -12.92 10.73
N THR A 254 58.27 -13.79 11.76
CA THR A 254 59.33 -14.65 12.37
C THR A 254 60.51 -14.16 13.28
N ASN A 255 60.80 -15.02 14.27
CA ASN A 255 62.10 -15.36 14.92
C ASN A 255 62.59 -14.69 16.24
N THR A 256 62.35 -15.41 17.35
CA THR A 256 63.31 -16.02 18.33
C THR A 256 64.84 -15.93 18.05
N PRO A 257 65.78 -16.15 19.03
CA PRO A 257 65.63 -16.77 20.37
C PRO A 257 66.49 -16.25 21.58
N THR A 258 66.20 -16.79 22.78
CA THR A 258 67.11 -16.99 23.97
C THR A 258 67.67 -15.75 24.72
N ALA A 259 68.11 -15.82 26.00
CA ALA A 259 68.40 -16.97 26.89
C ALA A 259 67.96 -16.77 28.38
N THR A 260 67.89 -17.88 29.12
CA THR A 260 67.65 -18.00 30.58
C THR A 260 68.93 -17.67 31.41
N PRO A 261 68.86 -17.51 32.77
CA PRO A 261 69.14 -18.67 33.64
C PRO A 261 68.52 -18.69 35.07
N THR A 262 68.42 -19.90 35.68
CA THR A 262 68.54 -20.26 37.14
C THR A 262 67.64 -19.58 38.20
N VAL A 263 67.08 -20.20 39.25
CA VAL A 263 66.97 -21.57 39.86
C VAL A 263 65.66 -21.59 40.74
N VAL A 264 65.22 -22.55 41.57
CA VAL A 264 65.75 -23.75 42.28
C VAL A 264 64.64 -24.83 42.35
N PRO A 265 64.94 -26.16 42.32
CA PRO A 265 63.93 -27.24 42.40
C PRO A 265 64.01 -28.13 43.67
N THR A 266 62.95 -28.92 43.93
CA THR A 266 62.86 -30.29 44.54
C THR A 266 61.45 -30.48 45.14
N ALA A 267 60.81 -31.65 45.23
CA ALA A 267 60.90 -32.98 44.59
C ALA A 267 59.46 -33.61 44.71
N THR A 268 59.03 -34.72 44.10
CA THR A 268 59.74 -35.97 43.72
C THR A 268 58.95 -36.73 42.62
N PRO A 269 59.61 -37.37 41.64
CA PRO A 269 58.95 -38.22 40.63
C PRO A 269 59.26 -39.73 40.77
N THR A 270 58.36 -40.57 40.27
CA THR A 270 58.55 -42.00 39.95
C THR A 270 57.40 -42.44 39.03
N ASN A 271 57.50 -43.41 38.13
CA ASN A 271 58.55 -43.98 37.27
C ASN A 271 57.85 -45.10 36.46
N THR A 272 58.23 -45.26 35.19
CA THR A 272 58.01 -46.43 34.32
C THR A 272 58.72 -47.70 34.85
N PRO A 273 58.63 -48.93 34.26
CA PRO A 273 58.11 -49.32 32.93
C PRO A 273 57.32 -50.68 32.81
N THR A 274 57.05 -51.07 31.54
CA THR A 274 57.12 -52.44 30.93
C THR A 274 55.96 -53.47 30.93
N ALA A 275 55.69 -53.93 29.69
CA ALA A 275 55.50 -55.34 29.22
C ALA A 275 54.11 -56.06 29.23
N THR A 276 53.75 -56.49 28.00
CA THR A 276 52.94 -57.64 27.51
C THR A 276 52.82 -58.89 28.39
N PRO A 277 51.85 -59.83 28.20
CA PRO A 277 50.99 -60.09 27.01
C PRO A 277 49.46 -59.97 27.32
N THR A 278 48.41 -60.70 26.83
CA THR A 278 48.23 -61.99 26.09
C THR A 278 46.85 -62.07 25.36
N ASN A 279 46.56 -63.22 24.71
CA ASN A 279 45.37 -63.56 23.90
C ASN A 279 44.07 -63.96 24.66
N THR A 280 42.94 -63.89 23.94
CA THR A 280 41.72 -64.77 23.84
C THR A 280 41.70 -66.12 24.59
N PRO A 281 40.54 -66.80 24.84
CA PRO A 281 39.11 -66.50 24.61
C PRO A 281 38.33 -66.38 25.97
N THR A 282 37.07 -66.80 26.30
CA THR A 282 35.99 -67.65 25.71
C THR A 282 34.59 -67.21 26.27
N ALA A 283 33.56 -68.08 26.39
CA ALA A 283 32.17 -67.72 26.73
C ALA A 283 31.42 -68.68 27.69
N THR A 284 30.33 -68.17 28.32
CA THR A 284 29.16 -68.89 28.94
C THR A 284 29.39 -69.78 30.19
N PRO A 285 28.36 -70.20 30.98
CA PRO A 285 26.92 -69.77 31.05
C PRO A 285 26.30 -69.63 32.48
N THR A 286 25.00 -69.28 32.54
CA THR A 286 23.92 -69.71 33.50
C THR A 286 23.87 -69.34 35.00
N ASN A 287 22.86 -68.51 35.33
CA ASN A 287 21.67 -68.76 36.21
C ASN A 287 21.69 -68.92 37.77
N THR A 288 20.50 -68.57 38.30
CA THR A 288 19.79 -68.96 39.57
C THR A 288 20.06 -68.21 40.91
N PRO A 289 19.05 -68.09 41.82
CA PRO A 289 19.01 -67.05 42.89
C PRO A 289 18.76 -67.58 44.33
N THR A 290 18.65 -66.70 45.34
CA THR A 290 17.90 -66.96 46.60
C THR A 290 17.50 -65.66 47.34
N ALA A 291 16.68 -65.76 48.41
CA ALA A 291 16.08 -64.63 49.16
C ALA A 291 16.05 -64.88 50.69
N THR A 292 15.68 -63.87 51.52
CA THR A 292 15.15 -64.04 52.91
C THR A 292 14.54 -62.73 53.48
N PRO A 293 13.66 -62.75 54.54
CA PRO A 293 12.67 -61.67 54.79
C PRO A 293 12.54 -61.20 56.28
N THR A 294 11.49 -60.41 56.62
CA THR A 294 10.89 -60.37 57.99
C THR A 294 9.41 -59.90 58.01
N ASN A 295 8.74 -59.98 59.18
CA ASN A 295 7.28 -59.91 59.44
C ASN A 295 6.71 -58.45 59.62
N THR A 296 5.41 -58.12 59.77
CA THR A 296 4.31 -58.71 60.61
C THR A 296 2.89 -58.19 60.20
N PRO A 297 1.75 -58.92 60.41
CA PRO A 297 0.40 -58.52 59.96
C PRO A 297 -0.71 -58.41 61.06
N THR A 298 -1.87 -57.81 60.75
CA THR A 298 -3.18 -58.13 61.41
C THR A 298 -4.44 -57.69 60.62
N ALA A 299 -5.54 -58.46 60.78
CA ALA A 299 -6.98 -58.15 60.57
C ALA A 299 -7.63 -58.14 59.15
N THR A 300 -8.89 -58.62 59.13
CA THR A 300 -9.87 -58.85 58.02
C THR A 300 -11.28 -58.99 58.66
N PRO A 301 -12.42 -59.19 57.94
CA PRO A 301 -12.81 -59.00 56.52
C PRO A 301 -14.17 -58.22 56.37
N THR A 302 -14.90 -58.29 55.22
CA THR A 302 -16.21 -59.01 55.01
C THR A 302 -17.04 -58.48 53.80
N VAL A 303 -17.94 -59.34 53.25
CA VAL A 303 -19.09 -59.14 52.31
C VAL A 303 -18.87 -58.90 50.78
N VAL A 304 -19.93 -59.19 49.99
CA VAL A 304 -19.98 -59.88 48.66
C VAL A 304 -21.48 -59.98 48.21
N PRO A 305 -21.94 -60.13 46.92
CA PRO A 305 -21.45 -59.77 45.56
C PRO A 305 -22.61 -59.18 44.64
N THR A 306 -22.67 -59.58 43.34
CA THR A 306 -23.74 -59.43 42.27
C THR A 306 -23.81 -58.09 41.48
N ALA A 307 -24.19 -58.01 40.18
CA ALA A 307 -24.52 -59.00 39.12
C ALA A 307 -24.23 -58.51 37.67
N THR A 308 -24.26 -59.45 36.71
CA THR A 308 -24.20 -59.36 35.21
C THR A 308 -25.61 -59.15 34.57
N PRO A 309 -25.86 -59.13 33.21
CA PRO A 309 -25.00 -59.13 32.00
C PRO A 309 -25.42 -58.19 30.81
N THR A 310 -24.58 -58.19 29.74
CA THR A 310 -24.83 -58.05 28.26
C THR A 310 -26.04 -57.31 27.64
N ASN A 311 -25.79 -56.61 26.52
CA ASN A 311 -26.44 -56.92 25.22
C ASN A 311 -25.68 -56.36 23.99
N THR A 312 -25.82 -57.02 22.83
CA THR A 312 -25.23 -56.66 21.51
C THR A 312 -26.19 -57.09 20.39
N PRO A 313 -26.43 -56.29 19.32
CA PRO A 313 -26.10 -56.82 17.97
C PRO A 313 -25.73 -55.78 16.89
N THR A 314 -24.61 -56.06 16.21
CA THR A 314 -24.46 -56.26 14.74
C THR A 314 -25.46 -55.65 13.74
N ALA A 315 -24.97 -54.89 12.74
CA ALA A 315 -25.10 -55.20 11.29
C ALA A 315 -24.49 -54.13 10.34
N THR A 316 -23.88 -54.58 9.23
CA THR A 316 -23.50 -53.78 8.03
C THR A 316 -24.29 -54.31 6.83
N PRO A 317 -24.58 -53.52 5.77
CA PRO A 317 -23.79 -53.69 4.54
C PRO A 317 -23.61 -52.43 3.64
N THR A 318 -22.83 -52.63 2.58
CA THR A 318 -22.23 -51.69 1.61
C THR A 318 -23.16 -51.12 0.52
N VAL A 319 -22.83 -49.92 0.00
CA VAL A 319 -23.09 -49.48 -1.39
C VAL A 319 -21.85 -48.73 -1.93
N VAL A 320 -21.65 -48.65 -3.26
CA VAL A 320 -20.43 -48.12 -3.93
C VAL A 320 -20.82 -47.04 -5.01
N PRO A 321 -19.95 -46.48 -5.88
CA PRO A 321 -19.52 -45.07 -5.81
C PRO A 321 -19.98 -44.17 -6.99
N THR A 322 -19.25 -43.07 -7.22
CA THR A 322 -19.37 -41.98 -8.24
C THR A 322 -20.20 -40.76 -7.80
N ALA A 323 -19.89 -39.52 -8.22
CA ALA A 323 -18.93 -39.06 -9.24
C ALA A 323 -17.99 -37.92 -8.78
N THR A 324 -16.94 -37.67 -9.57
CA THR A 324 -15.88 -36.67 -9.31
C THR A 324 -16.27 -35.26 -9.78
N PRO A 325 -16.05 -34.20 -8.99
CA PRO A 325 -15.84 -32.85 -9.50
C PRO A 325 -14.35 -32.57 -9.75
N THR A 326 -14.04 -31.87 -10.83
CA THR A 326 -12.66 -31.55 -11.26
C THR A 326 -12.01 -30.42 -10.46
N ASN A 327 -10.72 -30.57 -10.14
CA ASN A 327 -9.87 -29.44 -9.74
C ASN A 327 -9.92 -28.35 -10.82
N THR A 328 -10.31 -27.13 -10.42
CA THR A 328 -10.19 -25.93 -11.27
C THR A 328 -8.92 -25.18 -10.85
N PRO A 329 -7.99 -24.87 -11.75
CA PRO A 329 -6.75 -24.19 -11.37
C PRO A 329 -7.03 -22.74 -10.99
N THR A 330 -6.79 -22.38 -9.72
CA THR A 330 -6.79 -20.99 -9.27
C THR A 330 -5.65 -20.24 -9.97
N ALA A 331 -5.97 -19.17 -10.70
CA ALA A 331 -4.96 -18.35 -11.34
C ALA A 331 -4.16 -17.56 -10.30
N THR A 332 -2.83 -17.65 -10.33
CA THR A 332 -1.96 -16.78 -9.54
C THR A 332 -2.05 -15.35 -10.11
N PRO A 333 -2.42 -14.33 -9.31
CA PRO A 333 -2.42 -12.95 -9.79
C PRO A 333 -0.97 -12.54 -10.14
N THR A 334 -0.78 -11.99 -11.34
CA THR A 334 0.49 -11.37 -11.71
C THR A 334 0.44 -9.91 -11.28
N ALA A 335 1.29 -9.53 -10.31
CA ALA A 335 1.29 -8.20 -9.71
C ALA A 335 1.33 -7.07 -10.76
N THR A 336 0.56 -6.01 -10.52
CA THR A 336 0.52 -4.79 -11.35
C THR A 336 0.81 -3.59 -10.45
N PRO A 337 2.03 -3.01 -10.51
CA PRO A 337 2.42 -1.90 -9.64
C PRO A 337 1.62 -0.61 -9.83
N ALA A 338 1.47 0.15 -8.75
CA ALA A 338 0.74 1.43 -8.69
C ALA A 338 1.48 2.61 -9.40
N PRO A 339 0.79 3.75 -9.66
CA PRO A 339 1.27 4.74 -10.63
C PRO A 339 2.43 5.65 -10.20
N GLY A 340 3.66 5.14 -10.27
CA GLY A 340 4.83 5.98 -10.53
C GLY A 340 4.81 6.50 -11.99
N ALA A 341 5.51 7.61 -12.29
CA ALA A 341 5.55 8.22 -13.62
C ALA A 341 6.29 7.41 -14.73
N CYS A 342 6.37 6.09 -14.55
CA CYS A 342 6.83 5.09 -15.51
C CYS A 342 5.81 3.96 -15.74
N THR A 343 4.63 4.04 -15.14
CA THR A 343 3.44 3.26 -15.54
C THR A 343 2.57 4.07 -16.50
N PHE A 344 1.87 3.40 -17.41
CA PHE A 344 0.90 4.01 -18.33
C PHE A 344 -0.22 3.01 -18.60
N SER A 345 -1.46 3.45 -18.84
CA SER A 345 -2.56 2.57 -19.29
C SER A 345 -3.39 3.28 -20.36
N ASN A 346 -3.58 2.67 -21.53
CA ASN A 346 -4.29 3.32 -22.66
C ASN A 346 -5.83 3.24 -22.55
N GLY A 347 -6.35 3.45 -21.34
CA GLY A 347 -7.74 3.14 -21.01
C GLY A 347 -8.01 1.63 -21.00
N GLY A 348 -9.28 1.26 -20.80
CA GLY A 348 -9.66 -0.11 -20.46
C GLY A 348 -10.82 -0.70 -21.25
N LEU A 349 -11.27 -1.85 -20.77
CA LEU A 349 -12.35 -2.65 -21.34
C LEU A 349 -13.76 -2.21 -20.89
N ASN A 350 -13.85 -1.32 -19.90
CA ASN A 350 -15.08 -0.79 -19.27
C ASN A 350 -16.05 -1.90 -18.78
N PRO A 351 -15.87 -2.44 -17.56
CA PRO A 351 -16.71 -3.52 -17.06
C PRO A 351 -18.15 -3.04 -16.80
N GLN A 352 -19.12 -3.71 -17.42
CA GLN A 352 -20.53 -3.43 -17.21
C GLN A 352 -21.28 -4.72 -16.81
N GLY A 353 -22.00 -4.70 -15.69
CA GLY A 353 -22.80 -5.84 -15.21
C GLY A 353 -24.08 -6.09 -16.04
N LEU A 354 -24.57 -5.06 -16.73
CA LEU A 354 -25.65 -5.12 -17.70
C LEU A 354 -25.14 -4.64 -19.06
N SER A 355 -25.63 -5.23 -20.15
CA SER A 355 -25.48 -4.65 -21.49
C SER A 355 -26.46 -3.48 -21.67
N LYS A 356 -26.28 -2.66 -22.72
CA LYS A 356 -27.17 -1.52 -23.02
C LYS A 356 -28.63 -1.95 -23.26
N SER A 357 -28.85 -3.19 -23.71
CA SER A 357 -30.17 -3.83 -23.84
C SER A 357 -30.76 -4.36 -22.52
N GLY A 358 -30.07 -4.19 -21.39
CA GLY A 358 -30.50 -4.63 -20.06
C GLY A 358 -30.18 -6.08 -19.71
N VAL A 359 -29.54 -6.85 -20.60
CA VAL A 359 -29.19 -8.27 -20.31
C VAL A 359 -27.97 -8.32 -19.39
N ALA A 360 -28.13 -8.97 -18.24
CA ALA A 360 -27.07 -9.17 -17.25
C ALA A 360 -25.93 -10.07 -17.77
N ALA A 361 -24.72 -9.81 -17.30
CA ALA A 361 -23.57 -10.67 -17.51
C ALA A 361 -23.70 -11.98 -16.68
N PRO A 362 -23.02 -13.07 -17.07
CA PRO A 362 -22.94 -14.27 -16.24
C PRO A 362 -22.35 -13.95 -14.86
N ALA A 363 -22.80 -14.64 -13.80
CA ALA A 363 -22.32 -14.40 -12.45
C ALA A 363 -20.78 -14.55 -12.37
N GLY A 364 -20.10 -13.52 -11.87
CA GLY A 364 -18.64 -13.44 -11.81
C GLY A 364 -17.95 -12.91 -13.08
N PHE A 365 -18.70 -12.43 -14.08
CA PHE A 365 -18.19 -11.86 -15.32
C PHE A 365 -18.81 -10.49 -15.64
N PHE A 366 -18.17 -9.75 -16.55
CA PHE A 366 -18.62 -8.44 -17.02
C PHE A 366 -18.69 -8.38 -18.56
N TRP A 367 -19.57 -7.52 -19.09
CA TRP A 367 -19.55 -7.16 -20.50
C TRP A 367 -18.52 -6.07 -20.77
N SER A 368 -17.78 -6.22 -21.86
CA SER A 368 -17.10 -5.13 -22.58
C SER A 368 -17.87 -4.90 -23.87
N GLU A 369 -18.75 -3.91 -23.89
CA GLU A 369 -19.68 -3.65 -25.01
C GLU A 369 -19.13 -2.61 -26.00
N ALA A 370 -19.16 -2.93 -27.30
CA ALA A 370 -18.86 -1.98 -28.36
C ALA A 370 -19.87 -0.82 -28.38
N GLN A 371 -19.39 0.41 -28.53
CA GLN A 371 -20.10 1.59 -28.04
C GLN A 371 -20.91 2.30 -29.14
N ASN A 372 -21.63 3.33 -28.70
CA ASN A 372 -22.39 4.28 -29.50
C ASN A 372 -22.29 5.61 -28.75
N ASP A 373 -22.29 6.72 -29.49
CA ASP A 373 -22.10 8.03 -28.88
C ASP A 373 -23.31 8.42 -28.02
N THR A 374 -23.08 9.20 -26.97
CA THR A 374 -24.12 9.52 -25.98
C THR A 374 -25.29 10.27 -26.63
N GLY A 375 -26.48 9.68 -26.57
CA GLY A 375 -27.70 10.17 -27.23
C GLY A 375 -27.89 9.68 -28.68
N ASN A 376 -26.85 9.12 -29.31
CA ASN A 376 -26.94 8.52 -30.64
C ASN A 376 -27.35 7.03 -30.52
N LEU A 377 -28.59 6.71 -30.91
CA LEU A 377 -29.12 5.33 -30.93
C LEU A 377 -29.18 4.74 -32.36
N THR A 378 -28.60 5.45 -33.33
CA THR A 378 -28.60 5.08 -34.75
C THR A 378 -27.22 4.67 -35.27
N GLU A 379 -26.15 4.97 -34.55
CA GLU A 379 -24.77 4.64 -34.95
C GLU A 379 -23.95 4.03 -33.81
N ALA A 380 -23.20 2.97 -34.08
CA ALA A 380 -22.34 2.26 -33.14
C ALA A 380 -21.00 1.88 -33.78
N ASN A 381 -20.05 1.39 -32.96
CA ASN A 381 -18.86 0.68 -33.42
C ASN A 381 -19.26 -0.58 -34.22
N THR A 382 -18.65 -0.80 -35.40
CA THR A 382 -18.73 -2.08 -36.11
C THR A 382 -17.79 -3.14 -35.57
N SER A 383 -16.73 -2.75 -34.84
CA SER A 383 -15.64 -3.64 -34.49
C SER A 383 -15.72 -4.18 -33.07
N ALA A 384 -15.64 -5.51 -32.94
CA ALA A 384 -15.34 -6.14 -31.67
C ALA A 384 -13.84 -6.06 -31.33
N GLY A 385 -12.97 -5.84 -32.31
CA GLY A 385 -11.51 -5.84 -32.16
C GLY A 385 -10.77 -6.17 -33.46
N SER A 386 -9.48 -5.90 -33.49
CA SER A 386 -8.62 -6.05 -34.68
C SER A 386 -7.74 -7.30 -34.60
N ALA A 387 -7.49 -7.93 -35.75
CA ALA A 387 -6.68 -9.14 -35.81
C ALA A 387 -5.23 -8.89 -35.38
N VAL A 388 -4.67 -9.79 -34.57
CA VAL A 388 -3.34 -9.64 -33.94
C VAL A 388 -2.51 -10.93 -34.02
N THR A 389 -2.89 -11.82 -34.95
CA THR A 389 -2.32 -13.15 -35.09
C THR A 389 -0.91 -13.12 -35.70
N GLN A 390 0.07 -13.58 -34.92
CA GLN A 390 1.48 -13.73 -35.27
C GLN A 390 1.66 -14.36 -36.66
N GLY A 391 2.45 -13.70 -37.52
CA GLY A 391 2.70 -14.12 -38.91
C GLY A 391 1.70 -13.59 -39.94
N SER A 392 0.52 -13.12 -39.51
CA SER A 392 -0.49 -12.50 -40.38
C SER A 392 -0.64 -11.00 -40.13
N PHE A 393 -0.79 -10.61 -38.86
CA PHE A 393 -1.03 -9.23 -38.45
C PHE A 393 -0.19 -8.85 -37.23
N ARG A 394 0.16 -7.56 -37.15
CA ARG A 394 0.69 -6.91 -35.95
C ARG A 394 -0.15 -5.68 -35.64
N LEU A 395 -0.31 -5.32 -34.37
CA LEU A 395 -0.91 -4.07 -33.95
C LEU A 395 0.17 -3.17 -33.36
N ALA A 396 0.02 -1.86 -33.51
CA ALA A 396 0.87 -0.90 -32.84
C ALA A 396 0.08 0.30 -32.32
N ASP A 397 0.45 0.77 -31.14
CA ASP A 397 -0.27 1.82 -30.40
C ASP A 397 0.72 2.58 -29.49
N ASN A 398 0.40 3.81 -29.10
CA ASN A 398 1.36 4.75 -28.54
C ASN A 398 1.20 4.98 -27.03
N PHE A 399 2.32 5.19 -26.34
CA PHE A 399 2.37 5.66 -24.96
C PHE A 399 3.40 6.78 -24.82
N THR A 400 3.29 7.58 -23.76
CA THR A 400 4.26 8.64 -23.46
C THR A 400 4.73 8.53 -22.02
N ILE A 401 6.05 8.61 -21.82
CA ILE A 401 6.70 8.68 -20.52
C ILE A 401 7.40 10.04 -20.38
N THR A 402 7.27 10.66 -19.21
CA THR A 402 7.76 12.03 -18.94
C THR A 402 9.16 12.06 -18.34
N GLN A 403 9.71 10.89 -18.00
CA GLN A 403 11.01 10.71 -17.35
C GLN A 403 11.71 9.45 -17.88
N THR A 404 12.98 9.23 -17.49
CA THR A 404 13.70 7.99 -17.85
C THR A 404 13.17 6.80 -17.05
N CYS A 405 12.72 5.77 -17.75
CA CYS A 405 11.98 4.64 -17.19
C CYS A 405 12.59 3.29 -17.58
N THR A 406 12.81 2.42 -16.59
CA THR A 406 13.05 0.99 -16.80
C THR A 406 11.70 0.30 -16.96
N ILE A 407 11.24 0.14 -18.20
CA ILE A 407 10.01 -0.60 -18.54
C ILE A 407 10.24 -2.08 -18.20
N GLN A 408 9.51 -2.60 -17.23
CA GLN A 408 9.62 -3.97 -16.73
C GLN A 408 8.74 -4.92 -17.54
N SER A 409 7.46 -4.58 -17.69
CA SER A 409 6.47 -5.42 -18.37
C SER A 409 5.40 -4.58 -19.08
N VAL A 410 4.68 -5.23 -19.99
CA VAL A 410 3.51 -4.66 -20.67
C VAL A 410 2.39 -5.70 -20.70
N ALA A 411 1.15 -5.32 -20.42
CA ALA A 411 -0.02 -6.18 -20.48
C ALA A 411 -0.91 -5.80 -21.68
N PHE A 412 -1.12 -6.73 -22.60
CA PHE A 412 -2.02 -6.58 -23.75
C PHE A 412 -3.30 -7.39 -23.54
N TYR A 413 -4.41 -6.98 -24.16
CA TYR A 413 -5.68 -7.71 -24.08
C TYR A 413 -6.01 -8.39 -25.40
N ALA A 414 -6.54 -9.63 -25.34
CA ALA A 414 -6.92 -10.37 -26.55
C ALA A 414 -8.04 -11.41 -26.28
N TYR A 415 -8.81 -11.74 -27.33
CA TYR A 415 -9.83 -12.80 -27.31
C TYR A 415 -9.70 -13.76 -28.49
N LEU A 416 -10.04 -15.03 -28.23
CA LEU A 416 -10.26 -16.07 -29.24
C LEU A 416 -11.76 -16.40 -29.27
N THR A 417 -12.41 -16.25 -30.43
CA THR A 417 -13.84 -16.55 -30.55
C THR A 417 -14.06 -18.07 -30.42
N GLY A 418 -14.84 -18.49 -29.41
CA GLY A 418 -15.03 -19.90 -29.06
C GLY A 418 -13.86 -20.53 -28.29
N GLY A 419 -12.91 -19.74 -27.79
CA GLY A 419 -11.79 -20.23 -26.98
C GLY A 419 -12.26 -20.88 -25.66
N ALA A 420 -11.62 -21.99 -25.28
CA ALA A 420 -11.89 -22.66 -24.01
C ALA A 420 -11.58 -21.76 -22.81
N ALA A 421 -12.36 -21.87 -21.74
CA ALA A 421 -12.33 -20.92 -20.63
C ALA A 421 -11.08 -21.01 -19.74
N SER A 422 -10.42 -22.17 -19.67
CA SER A 422 -9.17 -22.44 -18.94
C SER A 422 -8.53 -23.73 -19.49
N PRO A 423 -7.18 -23.83 -19.60
CA PRO A 423 -6.22 -22.74 -19.46
C PRO A 423 -6.42 -21.66 -20.54
N SER A 424 -5.68 -20.54 -20.45
CA SER A 424 -5.70 -19.54 -21.52
C SER A 424 -5.27 -20.16 -22.86
N PRO A 425 -5.93 -19.84 -23.98
CA PRO A 425 -5.50 -20.29 -25.30
C PRO A 425 -4.23 -19.56 -25.78
N PHE A 426 -3.81 -18.46 -25.15
CA PHE A 426 -2.65 -17.68 -25.57
C PHE A 426 -1.34 -18.31 -25.10
N THR A 427 -0.49 -18.69 -26.05
CA THR A 427 0.80 -19.35 -25.80
C THR A 427 2.01 -18.49 -26.13
N GLY A 428 1.82 -17.34 -26.78
CA GLY A 428 2.90 -16.39 -26.98
C GLY A 428 2.47 -14.98 -27.37
N THR A 429 3.40 -14.05 -27.23
CA THR A 429 3.30 -12.66 -27.71
C THR A 429 4.70 -12.15 -28.03
N THR A 430 4.88 -11.55 -29.20
CA THR A 430 6.12 -10.89 -29.63
C THR A 430 5.94 -9.38 -29.56
N LEU A 431 7.00 -8.65 -29.20
CA LEU A 431 6.94 -7.21 -28.95
C LEU A 431 8.16 -6.51 -29.57
N GLN A 432 7.90 -5.38 -30.23
CA GLN A 432 8.86 -4.33 -30.53
C GLN A 432 8.41 -3.03 -29.85
N ILE A 433 9.36 -2.15 -29.52
CA ILE A 433 9.10 -0.78 -29.10
C ILE A 433 9.82 0.14 -30.07
N TRP A 434 9.10 1.10 -30.63
CA TRP A 434 9.62 2.08 -31.58
C TRP A 434 9.69 3.48 -30.94
N ASN A 435 10.67 4.29 -31.34
CA ASN A 435 10.81 5.70 -30.92
C ASN A 435 9.99 6.70 -31.78
N GLY A 436 9.01 6.18 -32.52
CA GLY A 436 8.19 6.93 -33.48
C GLY A 436 7.15 6.00 -34.10
N ARG A 437 6.20 6.58 -34.84
CA ARG A 437 5.04 5.86 -35.40
C ARG A 437 5.49 4.80 -36.43
N PRO A 438 5.17 3.50 -36.23
CA PRO A 438 5.60 2.45 -37.16
C PRO A 438 5.10 2.69 -38.57
N GLY A 439 6.01 2.58 -39.54
CA GLY A 439 5.77 2.90 -40.96
C GLY A 439 6.16 4.33 -41.38
N ASP A 440 6.35 5.26 -40.45
CA ASP A 440 6.68 6.65 -40.76
C ASP A 440 8.21 6.86 -40.87
N VAL A 441 8.63 7.86 -41.66
CA VAL A 441 10.04 8.11 -41.98
C VAL A 441 10.81 8.55 -40.72
N GLY A 442 11.83 7.75 -40.34
CA GLY A 442 12.68 8.01 -39.18
C GLY A 442 12.28 7.26 -37.91
N ALA A 443 11.12 6.60 -37.88
CA ALA A 443 10.76 5.68 -36.80
C ALA A 443 11.68 4.45 -36.81
N ALA A 444 12.24 4.12 -35.64
CA ALA A 444 13.17 3.01 -35.46
C ALA A 444 12.80 2.17 -34.22
N VAL A 445 13.04 0.86 -34.32
CA VAL A 445 12.91 -0.08 -33.20
C VAL A 445 14.04 0.19 -32.20
N VAL A 446 13.69 0.54 -30.96
CA VAL A 446 14.63 0.74 -29.85
C VAL A 446 14.68 -0.47 -28.90
N PHE A 447 13.65 -1.30 -28.87
CA PHE A 447 13.65 -2.57 -28.14
C PHE A 447 12.86 -3.65 -28.88
N GLY A 448 13.22 -4.91 -28.63
CA GLY A 448 12.38 -6.06 -28.99
C GLY A 448 12.60 -6.59 -30.40
N ASN A 449 11.77 -7.56 -30.79
CA ASN A 449 11.79 -8.21 -32.12
C ASN A 449 10.47 -8.95 -32.39
N THR A 450 10.25 -9.34 -33.65
CA THR A 450 9.04 -10.06 -34.11
C THR A 450 9.08 -11.58 -33.87
N THR A 451 10.13 -12.12 -33.24
CA THR A 451 10.40 -13.58 -33.19
C THR A 451 10.53 -14.16 -31.78
N THR A 452 11.09 -13.42 -30.82
CA THR A 452 11.18 -13.86 -29.42
C THR A 452 9.81 -13.73 -28.76
N ASN A 453 9.25 -14.87 -28.34
CA ASN A 453 8.11 -14.89 -27.43
C ASN A 453 8.52 -14.28 -26.08
N ARG A 454 7.77 -13.28 -25.61
CA ARG A 454 8.00 -12.56 -24.35
C ARG A 454 6.86 -12.75 -23.35
N LEU A 455 5.84 -13.56 -23.67
CA LEU A 455 4.71 -13.84 -22.79
C LEU A 455 5.16 -14.48 -21.47
N ALA A 456 4.95 -13.78 -20.37
CA ALA A 456 5.25 -14.22 -19.01
C ALA A 456 4.03 -14.84 -18.33
N SER A 457 2.84 -14.26 -18.52
CA SER A 457 1.57 -14.84 -18.07
C SER A 457 0.42 -14.47 -19.01
N SER A 458 -0.61 -15.32 -19.04
CA SER A 458 -1.89 -15.02 -19.69
C SER A 458 -3.01 -15.43 -18.74
N VAL A 459 -3.73 -14.44 -18.22
CA VAL A 459 -4.76 -14.62 -17.19
C VAL A 459 -6.15 -14.30 -17.73
N ASP A 460 -7.15 -14.98 -17.20
CA ASP A 460 -8.56 -14.62 -17.38
C ASP A 460 -8.82 -13.23 -16.81
N THR A 461 -9.57 -12.39 -17.53
CA THR A 461 -9.95 -11.06 -17.05
C THR A 461 -11.34 -11.01 -16.42
N THR A 462 -12.15 -12.04 -16.61
CA THR A 462 -13.62 -12.10 -16.41
C THR A 462 -14.47 -11.22 -17.34
N PHE A 463 -13.90 -10.64 -18.40
CA PHE A 463 -14.66 -9.87 -19.40
C PHE A 463 -15.07 -10.72 -20.62
N PHE A 464 -16.26 -10.43 -21.17
CA PHE A 464 -16.69 -10.89 -22.50
C PHE A 464 -16.87 -9.71 -23.46
N ARG A 465 -16.23 -9.77 -24.64
CA ARG A 465 -16.39 -8.76 -25.71
C ARG A 465 -17.68 -8.98 -26.49
N ILE A 466 -18.59 -8.00 -26.44
CA ILE A 466 -19.84 -8.01 -27.20
C ILE A 466 -19.94 -6.82 -28.14
N PHE A 467 -20.68 -6.99 -29.24
CA PHE A 467 -21.09 -5.88 -30.10
C PHE A 467 -22.17 -5.05 -29.39
N ASN A 468 -22.49 -3.88 -29.96
CA ASN A 468 -23.55 -3.03 -29.43
C ASN A 468 -24.91 -3.76 -29.44
N THR A 469 -25.61 -3.68 -28.32
CA THR A 469 -26.85 -4.43 -28.08
C THR A 469 -28.13 -3.62 -28.31
N VAL A 470 -28.02 -2.34 -28.69
CA VAL A 470 -29.18 -1.44 -28.86
C VAL A 470 -29.27 -0.75 -30.22
N VAL A 471 -28.14 -0.43 -30.86
CA VAL A 471 -28.13 0.21 -32.19
C VAL A 471 -28.40 -0.82 -33.29
N PRO A 472 -29.34 -0.56 -34.23
CA PRO A 472 -29.62 -1.47 -35.34
C PRO A 472 -28.41 -1.69 -36.29
N PRO A 473 -28.07 -2.93 -36.68
CA PRO A 473 -28.67 -4.21 -36.28
C PRO A 473 -28.16 -4.65 -34.89
N ALA A 474 -29.05 -4.55 -33.89
CA ALA A 474 -28.73 -4.86 -32.49
C ALA A 474 -28.34 -6.33 -32.35
N THR A 475 -27.15 -6.60 -31.82
CA THR A 475 -26.65 -7.96 -31.67
C THR A 475 -26.89 -8.44 -30.24
N ALA A 476 -27.43 -9.65 -30.06
CA ALA A 476 -27.60 -10.21 -28.73
C ALA A 476 -26.24 -10.43 -28.03
N PRO A 477 -26.10 -10.07 -26.73
CA PRO A 477 -24.88 -10.30 -25.97
C PRO A 477 -24.60 -11.80 -25.82
N GLY A 478 -23.33 -12.19 -25.75
CA GLY A 478 -22.95 -13.60 -25.74
C GLY A 478 -21.50 -13.86 -25.30
N THR A 479 -21.30 -15.01 -24.67
CA THR A 479 -20.07 -15.40 -23.95
C THR A 479 -18.95 -15.96 -24.84
N THR A 480 -19.09 -15.88 -26.17
CA THR A 480 -18.15 -16.53 -27.11
C THR A 480 -16.83 -15.80 -27.30
N ARG A 481 -16.65 -14.58 -26.77
CA ARG A 481 -15.42 -13.77 -26.88
C ARG A 481 -14.89 -13.37 -25.50
N LYS A 482 -14.52 -14.37 -24.71
CA LYS A 482 -13.83 -14.18 -23.42
C LYS A 482 -12.50 -13.45 -23.66
N ILE A 483 -12.13 -12.52 -22.78
CA ILE A 483 -10.92 -11.71 -22.92
C ILE A 483 -9.86 -12.18 -21.92
N TRP A 484 -8.60 -12.26 -22.37
CA TRP A 484 -7.43 -12.58 -21.57
C TRP A 484 -6.44 -11.41 -21.55
N ARG A 485 -5.73 -11.23 -20.42
CA ARG A 485 -4.65 -10.25 -20.23
C ARG A 485 -3.32 -10.98 -20.35
N ASN A 486 -2.56 -10.61 -21.37
CA ASN A 486 -1.31 -11.22 -21.82
C ASN A 486 -0.14 -10.32 -21.40
N THR A 487 0.51 -10.65 -20.28
CA THR A 487 1.64 -9.88 -19.74
C THR A 487 2.94 -10.35 -20.36
N VAL A 488 3.71 -9.43 -20.95
CA VAL A 488 5.05 -9.69 -21.53
C VAL A 488 6.16 -9.02 -20.73
N THR A 489 7.32 -9.67 -20.65
CA THR A 489 8.53 -9.08 -20.02
C THR A 489 9.30 -8.23 -21.03
N VAL A 490 9.75 -7.05 -20.58
CA VAL A 490 10.47 -6.06 -21.38
C VAL A 490 11.87 -5.82 -20.84
N ASN A 491 11.99 -5.35 -19.59
CA ASN A 491 13.25 -4.98 -18.93
C ASN A 491 14.18 -4.11 -19.81
N THR A 492 13.66 -2.98 -20.30
CA THR A 492 14.42 -2.02 -21.12
C THR A 492 14.34 -0.60 -20.59
N VAL A 493 15.36 0.22 -20.84
CA VAL A 493 15.39 1.61 -20.40
C VAL A 493 15.05 2.53 -21.59
N LEU A 494 14.03 3.35 -21.39
CA LEU A 494 13.59 4.39 -22.31
C LEU A 494 13.76 5.76 -21.65
N GLY A 495 14.09 6.79 -22.43
CA GLY A 495 14.14 8.17 -21.93
C GLY A 495 12.75 8.83 -21.94
N PRO A 496 12.63 10.10 -21.56
CA PRO A 496 11.41 10.87 -21.77
C PRO A 496 11.04 10.89 -23.26
N GLY A 497 9.78 10.63 -23.59
CA GLY A 497 9.30 10.66 -24.98
C GLY A 497 8.03 9.84 -25.24
N THR A 498 7.51 9.98 -26.45
CA THR A 498 6.42 9.16 -26.98
C THR A 498 6.99 7.95 -27.72
N TYR A 499 6.58 6.76 -27.32
CA TYR A 499 7.00 5.48 -27.88
C TYR A 499 5.80 4.71 -28.39
N TRP A 500 6.05 3.76 -29.28
CA TRP A 500 5.02 2.90 -29.86
C TRP A 500 5.30 1.44 -29.53
N LEU A 501 4.35 0.79 -28.88
CA LEU A 501 4.33 -0.66 -28.70
C LEU A 501 3.89 -1.29 -30.02
N ASP A 502 4.54 -2.36 -30.44
CA ASP A 502 4.21 -3.12 -31.65
C ASP A 502 4.18 -4.61 -31.30
N TRP A 503 3.00 -5.23 -31.30
CA TRP A 503 2.80 -6.60 -30.83
C TRP A 503 2.01 -7.50 -31.78
N ALA A 504 2.25 -8.80 -31.64
CA ALA A 504 1.41 -9.85 -32.21
C ALA A 504 1.44 -11.08 -31.29
N SER A 505 0.33 -11.83 -31.23
CA SER A 505 0.16 -12.96 -30.33
C SER A 505 -0.07 -14.29 -31.04
N THR A 506 0.16 -15.38 -30.31
CA THR A 506 -0.02 -16.76 -30.77
C THR A 506 -0.97 -17.47 -29.81
N VAL A 507 -1.91 -18.24 -30.36
CA VAL A 507 -2.81 -19.10 -29.58
C VAL A 507 -2.51 -20.57 -29.88
N ASN A 508 -2.50 -21.44 -28.88
CA ASN A 508 -2.29 -22.90 -29.01
C ASN A 508 -1.06 -23.32 -29.86
N ASN A 509 -0.06 -22.44 -30.01
CA ASN A 509 1.06 -22.57 -30.96
C ASN A 509 0.64 -22.69 -32.45
N THR A 510 -0.54 -22.19 -32.82
CA THR A 510 -1.08 -22.14 -34.18
C THR A 510 -1.30 -20.71 -34.68
N THR A 511 -1.55 -20.57 -35.98
CA THR A 511 -1.99 -19.32 -36.63
C THR A 511 -3.51 -19.14 -36.60
N THR A 512 -4.21 -19.68 -35.58
CA THR A 512 -5.67 -19.54 -35.47
C THR A 512 -6.05 -18.08 -35.23
N ALA A 513 -7.00 -17.57 -36.02
CA ALA A 513 -7.40 -16.16 -36.00
C ALA A 513 -7.95 -15.72 -34.63
N HIS A 514 -7.39 -14.64 -34.10
CA HIS A 514 -7.74 -14.03 -32.81
C HIS A 514 -7.44 -12.52 -32.82
N PHE A 515 -8.01 -11.80 -31.87
CA PHE A 515 -8.19 -10.35 -31.96
C PHE A 515 -7.82 -9.65 -30.64
N ALA A 516 -7.29 -8.43 -30.72
CA ALA A 516 -7.26 -7.50 -29.60
C ALA A 516 -8.56 -6.66 -29.62
N PRO A 517 -9.32 -6.55 -28.52
CA PRO A 517 -10.49 -5.69 -28.45
C PRO A 517 -10.08 -4.21 -28.46
N SER A 518 -10.85 -3.34 -29.13
CA SER A 518 -10.64 -1.89 -29.03
C SER A 518 -10.88 -1.38 -27.60
N LYS A 519 -10.19 -0.29 -27.26
CA LYS A 519 -10.43 0.56 -26.08
C LYS A 519 -11.91 0.90 -25.98
N THR A 520 -12.51 0.78 -24.80
CA THR A 520 -13.97 0.88 -24.64
C THR A 520 -14.33 2.08 -23.76
N ILE A 521 -14.90 3.12 -24.39
CA ILE A 521 -15.20 4.41 -23.76
C ILE A 521 -16.70 4.52 -23.56
N GLN A 522 -17.19 4.66 -22.33
CA GLN A 522 -18.63 4.66 -22.08
C GLN A 522 -19.32 5.83 -22.79
N GLY A 523 -20.22 5.53 -23.74
CA GLY A 523 -20.97 6.55 -24.46
C GLY A 523 -20.17 7.31 -25.54
N SER A 524 -19.10 6.72 -26.06
CA SER A 524 -18.36 7.24 -27.24
C SER A 524 -17.74 6.09 -28.04
N ARG A 525 -17.69 6.22 -29.37
CA ARG A 525 -17.09 5.20 -30.27
C ARG A 525 -15.56 5.24 -30.37
N GLY A 526 -14.91 6.32 -29.97
CA GLY A 526 -13.45 6.54 -30.02
C GLY A 526 -13.08 7.91 -29.45
N ALA A 527 -11.89 8.07 -28.86
CA ALA A 527 -11.48 9.30 -28.18
C ALA A 527 -10.67 10.26 -29.08
N PRO A 528 -10.66 11.58 -28.80
CA PRO A 528 -9.74 12.52 -29.42
C PRO A 528 -8.30 12.13 -29.14
N GLY A 529 -7.55 11.84 -30.20
CA GLY A 529 -6.17 11.38 -30.12
C GLY A 529 -5.98 9.88 -30.34
N ASP A 530 -7.04 9.06 -30.40
CA ASP A 530 -6.92 7.65 -30.81
C ASP A 530 -6.25 7.55 -32.20
N ASN A 531 -5.24 6.69 -32.34
CA ASN A 531 -4.33 6.72 -33.50
C ASN A 531 -3.60 5.39 -33.81
N ALA A 532 -3.97 4.27 -33.20
CA ALA A 532 -3.29 2.98 -33.42
C ALA A 532 -3.21 2.53 -34.90
N ARG A 533 -2.32 1.57 -35.20
CA ARG A 533 -2.09 1.02 -36.54
C ARG A 533 -2.11 -0.51 -36.54
N GLN A 534 -2.40 -1.11 -37.69
CA GLN A 534 -2.25 -2.54 -37.97
C GLN A 534 -1.28 -2.75 -39.13
N GLN A 535 -0.35 -3.69 -38.99
CA GLN A 535 0.49 -4.18 -40.09
C GLN A 535 -0.11 -5.44 -40.71
N THR A 536 -0.15 -5.52 -42.04
CA THR A 536 -0.33 -6.79 -42.75
C THR A 536 1.04 -7.40 -43.02
N VAL A 537 1.42 -8.43 -42.25
CA VAL A 537 2.80 -8.97 -42.19
C VAL A 537 3.32 -9.43 -43.55
N SER A 538 2.47 -10.03 -44.39
CA SER A 538 2.83 -10.51 -45.73
C SER A 538 3.17 -9.39 -46.73
N THR A 539 2.85 -8.13 -46.40
CA THR A 539 3.12 -6.94 -47.23
C THR A 539 4.07 -5.94 -46.56
N GLY A 540 4.23 -6.02 -45.24
CA GLY A 540 4.93 -5.03 -44.41
C GLY A 540 4.19 -3.69 -44.24
N VAL A 541 3.05 -3.49 -44.90
CA VAL A 541 2.31 -2.22 -44.90
C VAL A 541 1.57 -2.03 -43.57
N TRP A 542 1.78 -0.85 -42.97
CA TRP A 542 1.00 -0.32 -41.84
C TRP A 542 -0.17 0.51 -42.35
N VAL A 543 -1.35 0.35 -41.73
CA VAL A 543 -2.56 1.14 -41.97
C VAL A 543 -3.13 1.55 -40.60
N ASP A 544 -3.67 2.76 -40.50
CA ASP A 544 -4.30 3.29 -39.29
C ASP A 544 -5.57 2.49 -38.96
N VAL A 545 -5.80 2.16 -37.68
CA VAL A 545 -6.97 1.38 -37.26
C VAL A 545 -8.17 2.31 -37.12
N VAL A 546 -9.19 2.02 -37.92
CA VAL A 546 -10.44 2.76 -38.00
C VAL A 546 -11.61 1.80 -37.85
N ASP A 547 -12.58 2.16 -37.01
CA ASP A 547 -13.89 1.54 -36.96
C ASP A 547 -14.83 2.32 -37.89
N GLY A 548 -15.22 1.71 -39.02
CA GLY A 548 -16.09 2.33 -40.03
C GLY A 548 -17.58 2.38 -39.68
N GLY A 549 -17.93 2.09 -38.42
CA GLY A 549 -19.27 2.21 -37.88
C GLY A 549 -20.30 1.19 -38.36
N GLN A 550 -21.39 1.05 -37.58
CA GLN A 550 -22.66 0.51 -38.05
C GLN A 550 -23.77 1.54 -37.83
N PRO A 551 -24.63 1.81 -38.83
CA PRO A 551 -24.52 1.35 -40.22
C PRO A 551 -23.29 1.95 -40.92
N ALA A 552 -22.84 1.35 -42.03
CA ALA A 552 -21.68 1.81 -42.82
C ALA A 552 -21.88 3.15 -43.59
N THR A 553 -22.75 4.02 -43.05
CA THR A 553 -22.89 5.44 -43.42
C THR A 553 -22.56 6.37 -42.25
N ALA A 554 -22.40 5.81 -41.04
CA ALA A 554 -21.89 6.51 -39.88
C ALA A 554 -20.42 6.89 -40.10
N PRO A 555 -19.90 7.93 -39.41
CA PRO A 555 -18.51 8.34 -39.60
C PRO A 555 -17.50 7.27 -39.14
N ASP A 556 -16.47 7.07 -39.97
CA ASP A 556 -15.21 6.43 -39.60
C ASP A 556 -14.62 7.09 -38.34
N VAL A 557 -14.32 6.28 -37.31
CA VAL A 557 -13.62 6.75 -36.10
C VAL A 557 -12.27 6.03 -35.93
N PRO A 558 -11.17 6.75 -35.63
CA PRO A 558 -9.92 6.13 -35.19
C PRO A 558 -10.13 5.27 -33.94
N GLN A 559 -9.24 4.31 -33.72
CA GLN A 559 -9.30 3.37 -32.60
C GLN A 559 -7.94 3.19 -31.96
N ASP A 560 -7.95 3.01 -30.64
CA ASP A 560 -6.84 2.54 -29.82
C ASP A 560 -7.16 1.18 -29.18
N PHE A 561 -6.15 0.54 -28.59
CA PHE A 561 -6.27 -0.70 -27.84
C PHE A 561 -5.92 -0.47 -26.36
N PRO A 562 -6.61 -1.16 -25.43
CA PRO A 562 -6.21 -1.12 -24.03
C PRO A 562 -4.90 -1.90 -23.88
N PHE A 563 -3.96 -1.32 -23.14
CA PHE A 563 -2.75 -1.98 -22.66
C PHE A 563 -2.23 -1.25 -21.43
N ASP A 564 -1.52 -1.96 -20.56
CA ASP A 564 -0.82 -1.37 -19.42
C ASP A 564 0.69 -1.51 -19.62
N VAL A 565 1.44 -0.43 -19.38
CA VAL A 565 2.89 -0.42 -19.29
C VAL A 565 3.27 -0.30 -17.82
N VAL A 566 4.18 -1.15 -17.35
CA VAL A 566 4.74 -1.12 -16.00
C VAL A 566 6.23 -0.84 -16.08
N GLY A 567 6.71 0.14 -15.32
CA GLY A 567 8.13 0.47 -15.26
C GLY A 567 8.50 1.24 -14.00
N LEU A 568 9.80 1.24 -13.70
CA LEU A 568 10.40 1.96 -12.58
C LEU A 568 11.12 3.23 -13.04
N ALA A 569 11.13 4.25 -12.18
CA ALA A 569 11.88 5.48 -12.37
C ALA A 569 13.41 5.26 -12.30
N GLY A 570 14.17 6.16 -12.91
CA GLY A 570 15.62 6.27 -12.69
C GLY A 570 16.51 5.52 -13.69
N GLY A 571 15.94 4.85 -14.70
CA GLY A 571 16.71 4.33 -15.84
C GLY A 571 17.78 3.27 -15.52
N VAL A 572 17.71 2.63 -14.36
CA VAL A 572 18.61 1.54 -14.00
C VAL A 572 18.21 0.26 -14.73
N THR A 573 19.02 -0.18 -15.69
CA THR A 573 18.94 -1.57 -16.17
C THR A 573 19.39 -2.50 -15.03
N PRO A 574 18.63 -3.56 -14.69
CA PRO A 574 19.22 -4.68 -13.97
C PRO A 574 20.31 -5.26 -14.88
N SER A 575 21.59 -5.10 -14.49
CA SER A 575 22.72 -5.52 -15.32
C SER A 575 22.60 -7.01 -15.66
N PRO A 576 22.66 -7.41 -16.95
CA PRO A 576 22.68 -8.81 -17.32
C PRO A 576 24.03 -9.42 -16.91
N THR A 577 24.08 -10.01 -15.71
CA THR A 577 25.27 -10.69 -15.18
C THR A 577 25.76 -11.71 -16.21
N ALA A 578 26.97 -11.49 -16.73
CA ALA A 578 27.51 -12.24 -17.85
C ALA A 578 27.58 -13.74 -17.53
N THR A 579 27.10 -14.57 -18.46
CA THR A 579 27.03 -16.03 -18.33
C THR A 579 28.40 -16.64 -18.00
N PRO A 580 28.60 -17.20 -16.79
CA PRO A 580 29.82 -17.94 -16.48
C PRO A 580 29.79 -19.28 -17.19
N THR A 581 30.85 -19.62 -17.91
CA THR A 581 30.97 -20.92 -18.60
C THR A 581 30.99 -22.06 -17.57
N LEU A 582 30.17 -23.09 -17.78
CA LEU A 582 30.00 -24.18 -16.81
C LEU A 582 31.29 -24.98 -16.58
N THR A 583 31.71 -25.06 -15.32
CA THR A 583 32.60 -26.09 -14.78
C THR A 583 32.05 -26.47 -13.39
N PRO A 584 31.86 -27.76 -13.05
CA PRO A 584 30.82 -28.16 -12.09
C PRO A 584 31.24 -28.24 -10.62
N THR A 585 30.22 -28.13 -9.75
CA THR A 585 30.19 -28.52 -8.31
C THR A 585 30.66 -27.45 -7.30
N PRO A 586 30.01 -27.27 -6.11
CA PRO A 586 28.77 -27.88 -5.60
C PRO A 586 27.56 -26.92 -5.50
N THR A 587 26.39 -27.48 -5.23
CA THR A 587 25.10 -26.77 -5.08
C THR A 587 25.07 -25.80 -3.89
N ALA A 588 24.61 -24.57 -4.13
CA ALA A 588 24.03 -23.70 -3.11
C ALA A 588 22.51 -23.70 -3.24
N THR A 589 21.79 -23.75 -2.12
CA THR A 589 20.31 -23.83 -2.07
C THR A 589 19.67 -22.55 -2.64
N PRO A 590 18.63 -22.64 -3.49
CA PRO A 590 17.93 -21.45 -3.97
C PRO A 590 17.17 -20.75 -2.85
N THR A 591 17.28 -19.42 -2.78
CA THR A 591 16.34 -18.58 -2.02
C THR A 591 14.95 -18.71 -2.65
N PRO A 592 13.89 -19.03 -1.88
CA PRO A 592 12.55 -19.14 -2.44
C PRO A 592 12.05 -17.82 -3.02
N ALA A 593 11.33 -17.90 -4.15
CA ALA A 593 10.35 -16.86 -4.48
C ALA A 593 9.20 -16.97 -3.46
N GLY A 594 8.75 -15.83 -2.92
CA GLY A 594 7.67 -15.79 -1.93
C GLY A 594 6.38 -16.36 -2.51
N GLY A 595 5.83 -17.39 -1.88
CA GLY A 595 4.51 -17.93 -2.22
C GLY A 595 3.38 -17.10 -1.62
N VAL A 596 2.14 -17.48 -1.96
CA VAL A 596 0.95 -16.99 -1.29
C VAL A 596 0.61 -17.92 -0.13
N CYS A 597 0.54 -17.36 1.07
CA CYS A 597 -0.08 -17.98 2.24
C CYS A 597 -1.56 -17.58 2.32
N THR A 598 -2.38 -18.40 3.00
CA THR A 598 -3.69 -17.97 3.47
C THR A 598 -3.87 -18.47 4.91
N THR A 599 -4.25 -17.58 5.82
CA THR A 599 -4.63 -17.95 7.19
C THR A 599 -6.08 -17.58 7.40
N SER A 600 -6.91 -18.57 7.68
CA SER A 600 -8.36 -18.43 7.84
C SER A 600 -8.75 -18.52 9.31
N TYR A 601 -9.76 -17.75 9.71
CA TYR A 601 -10.38 -17.88 11.03
C TYR A 601 -11.19 -19.18 11.10
N THR A 602 -10.81 -20.08 12.00
CA THR A 602 -11.47 -21.38 12.23
C THR A 602 -12.14 -21.48 13.60
N GLY A 603 -12.40 -20.35 14.26
CA GLY A 603 -13.11 -20.31 15.53
C GLY A 603 -14.63 -20.44 15.37
N PRO A 604 -15.40 -20.41 16.49
CA PRO A 604 -16.85 -20.31 16.43
C PRO A 604 -17.28 -18.97 15.84
N ALA A 605 -18.52 -18.91 15.32
CA ALA A 605 -19.14 -17.65 14.93
C ALA A 605 -19.18 -16.68 16.12
N VAL A 606 -18.78 -15.43 15.89
CA VAL A 606 -18.68 -14.39 16.91
C VAL A 606 -19.86 -13.45 16.77
N THR A 607 -20.65 -13.29 17.83
CA THR A 607 -21.76 -12.32 17.87
C THR A 607 -21.21 -10.90 17.80
N ILE A 608 -21.78 -10.09 16.91
CA ILE A 608 -21.48 -8.65 16.82
C ILE A 608 -22.30 -7.94 17.91
N PRO A 609 -21.71 -7.08 18.78
CA PRO A 609 -22.48 -6.44 19.85
C PRO A 609 -23.23 -5.19 19.37
N ASP A 610 -24.56 -5.24 19.42
CA ASP A 610 -25.53 -4.17 19.11
C ASP A 610 -25.17 -2.83 19.80
N ASN A 611 -25.02 -1.76 19.00
CA ASN A 611 -24.67 -0.40 19.45
C ASN A 611 -23.43 -0.26 20.35
N ILE A 612 -22.36 -1.05 20.12
CA ILE A 612 -21.09 -0.93 20.84
C ILE A 612 -19.95 -0.49 19.87
N PRO A 613 -19.59 0.82 19.83
CA PRO A 613 -18.52 1.33 18.96
C PRO A 613 -17.12 0.76 19.23
N ALA A 614 -16.89 0.20 20.43
CA ALA A 614 -15.66 -0.55 20.74
C ALA A 614 -15.61 -1.93 20.06
N GLY A 615 -16.77 -2.48 19.71
CA GLY A 615 -16.93 -3.75 19.00
C GLY A 615 -16.43 -4.99 19.73
N VAL A 616 -16.19 -6.05 18.94
CA VAL A 616 -15.58 -7.30 19.38
C VAL A 616 -14.25 -7.54 18.67
N ASN A 617 -13.23 -7.88 19.44
CA ASN A 617 -11.88 -8.19 18.95
C ASN A 617 -11.72 -9.69 18.70
N ILE A 618 -11.37 -10.06 17.48
CA ILE A 618 -11.31 -11.45 17.01
C ILE A 618 -9.86 -11.77 16.60
N PRO A 619 -9.12 -12.54 17.41
CA PRO A 619 -7.71 -12.81 17.15
C PRO A 619 -7.51 -13.90 16.09
N LEU A 620 -6.52 -13.70 15.22
CA LEU A 620 -6.06 -14.65 14.21
C LEU A 620 -4.55 -14.83 14.31
N ASN A 621 -4.09 -16.03 14.69
CA ASN A 621 -2.67 -16.31 14.88
C ASN A 621 -2.00 -16.78 13.57
N VAL A 622 -1.24 -15.88 12.95
CA VAL A 622 -0.51 -16.11 11.70
C VAL A 622 0.91 -16.59 11.98
N SER A 623 1.39 -17.57 11.22
CA SER A 623 2.77 -18.05 11.29
C SER A 623 3.24 -18.62 9.96
N GLY A 624 4.56 -18.62 9.71
CA GLY A 624 5.17 -19.10 8.46
C GLY A 624 5.16 -18.10 7.31
N VAL A 625 4.60 -16.89 7.46
CA VAL A 625 4.53 -15.89 6.38
C VAL A 625 5.85 -15.13 6.24
N GLY A 626 6.49 -14.77 7.36
CA GLY A 626 7.73 -13.98 7.35
C GLY A 626 7.46 -12.50 7.10
N THR A 627 8.34 -11.86 6.32
CA THR A 627 8.12 -10.49 5.86
C THR A 627 7.02 -10.48 4.81
N LEU A 628 6.00 -9.66 5.01
CA LEU A 628 4.90 -9.42 4.08
C LEU A 628 5.39 -8.66 2.84
N THR A 629 4.85 -8.99 1.68
CA THR A 629 5.07 -8.27 0.40
C THR A 629 3.78 -8.01 -0.39
N ASP A 630 2.63 -8.47 0.11
CA ASP A 630 1.27 -8.07 -0.26
C ASP A 630 0.31 -8.62 0.82
N LEU A 631 -0.76 -7.89 1.14
CA LEU A 631 -1.85 -8.35 2.00
C LEU A 631 -3.21 -8.08 1.36
N ASN A 632 -3.99 -9.14 1.22
CA ASN A 632 -5.38 -9.11 0.80
C ASN A 632 -6.28 -9.63 1.94
N PHE A 633 -7.37 -8.94 2.27
CA PHE A 633 -8.35 -9.41 3.25
C PHE A 633 -9.57 -10.04 2.54
N ARG A 634 -10.10 -11.15 3.05
CA ARG A 634 -11.26 -11.83 2.43
C ARG A 634 -12.32 -12.26 3.44
N PHE A 635 -13.57 -11.91 3.15
CA PHE A 635 -14.77 -12.44 3.78
C PHE A 635 -15.16 -13.78 3.14
N ASP A 636 -15.24 -14.88 3.92
CA ASP A 636 -15.39 -16.25 3.38
C ASP A 636 -16.82 -16.85 3.49
N THR A 637 -17.36 -17.32 2.36
CA THR A 637 -18.59 -18.13 2.36
C THR A 637 -18.40 -19.52 2.98
N GLY A 638 -19.53 -20.14 3.34
CA GLY A 638 -19.65 -21.59 3.47
C GLY A 638 -19.67 -22.27 2.11
N ALA A 639 -20.54 -23.28 1.94
CA ALA A 639 -20.63 -24.02 0.68
C ALA A 639 -20.97 -23.09 -0.51
N ALA A 640 -20.32 -23.31 -1.66
CA ALA A 640 -20.50 -22.49 -2.85
C ALA A 640 -21.98 -22.51 -3.30
N GLY A 641 -22.58 -21.33 -3.49
CA GLY A 641 -24.00 -21.16 -3.80
C GLY A 641 -24.97 -21.30 -2.62
N ALA A 642 -24.50 -21.63 -1.41
CA ALA A 642 -25.36 -21.70 -0.22
C ALA A 642 -25.52 -20.36 0.52
N CYS A 643 -24.68 -19.36 0.22
CA CYS A 643 -24.86 -18.00 0.73
C CYS A 643 -25.89 -17.21 -0.09
N ASN A 644 -26.74 -16.45 0.58
CA ASN A 644 -27.79 -15.59 0.03
C ASN A 644 -28.27 -14.60 1.11
N ALA A 645 -29.26 -13.76 0.79
CA ALA A 645 -29.83 -12.74 1.69
C ALA A 645 -30.78 -13.26 2.80
N THR A 646 -30.77 -14.56 3.12
CA THR A 646 -31.59 -15.08 4.23
C THR A 646 -30.96 -14.64 5.56
N VAL A 647 -31.71 -13.91 6.39
CA VAL A 647 -31.25 -13.48 7.73
C VAL A 647 -30.76 -14.68 8.53
N GLY A 648 -29.56 -14.58 9.11
CA GLY A 648 -28.93 -15.67 9.87
C GLY A 648 -28.38 -16.83 9.03
N ASN A 649 -28.18 -16.66 7.72
CA ASN A 649 -27.54 -17.70 6.88
C ASN A 649 -26.08 -17.92 7.27
N THR A 650 -25.79 -19.03 7.95
CA THR A 650 -24.44 -19.43 8.42
C THR A 650 -23.44 -19.73 7.29
N ASN A 651 -23.86 -19.73 6.02
CA ASN A 651 -22.98 -19.76 4.85
C ASN A 651 -22.50 -18.36 4.42
N ALA A 652 -22.97 -17.28 5.02
CA ALA A 652 -22.40 -15.95 4.87
C ALA A 652 -21.12 -15.78 5.70
N ALA A 653 -20.19 -14.95 5.23
CA ALA A 653 -19.03 -14.52 6.01
C ALA A 653 -19.46 -13.65 7.20
N VAL A 654 -20.43 -12.76 6.96
CA VAL A 654 -21.07 -11.92 7.98
C VAL A 654 -22.58 -12.00 7.78
N THR A 655 -23.32 -12.17 8.87
CA THR A 655 -24.77 -11.92 8.92
C THR A 655 -25.04 -10.72 9.79
N HIS A 656 -25.94 -9.83 9.38
CA HIS A 656 -26.48 -8.76 10.21
C HIS A 656 -27.91 -8.42 9.76
N THR A 657 -28.71 -7.77 10.61
CA THR A 657 -30.07 -7.34 10.22
C THR A 657 -30.05 -6.06 9.37
N PHE A 658 -29.06 -5.20 9.58
CA PHE A 658 -28.63 -4.08 8.76
C PHE A 658 -27.08 -4.09 8.75
N ILE A 659 -26.43 -3.96 7.60
CA ILE A 659 -24.95 -4.09 7.52
C ILE A 659 -24.19 -2.75 7.54
N GLY A 660 -24.91 -1.61 7.45
CA GLY A 660 -24.31 -0.32 7.08
C GLY A 660 -23.84 0.57 8.22
N ASP A 661 -24.10 0.13 9.44
CA ASP A 661 -23.59 0.60 10.73
C ASP A 661 -22.27 -0.10 11.10
N LEU A 662 -22.05 -1.31 10.60
CA LEU A 662 -20.86 -2.09 10.88
C LEU A 662 -19.57 -1.39 10.41
N THR A 663 -18.65 -1.21 11.36
CA THR A 663 -17.27 -0.82 11.09
C THR A 663 -16.34 -1.99 11.39
N PHE A 664 -15.52 -2.38 10.40
CA PHE A 664 -14.47 -3.38 10.53
C PHE A 664 -13.11 -2.69 10.62
N LYS A 665 -12.21 -3.12 11.52
CA LYS A 665 -10.83 -2.60 11.62
C LYS A 665 -9.82 -3.75 11.73
N LEU A 666 -8.78 -3.74 10.90
CA LEU A 666 -7.71 -4.76 10.93
C LEU A 666 -6.45 -4.20 11.59
N THR A 667 -5.94 -4.91 12.60
CA THR A 667 -4.70 -4.57 13.32
C THR A 667 -3.68 -5.70 13.21
N ALA A 668 -2.47 -5.35 12.76
CA ALA A 668 -1.35 -6.27 12.57
C ALA A 668 -0.60 -6.58 13.89
N PRO A 669 0.23 -7.65 13.95
CA PRO A 669 0.94 -8.06 15.17
C PRO A 669 1.94 -7.05 15.72
N ASN A 670 2.30 -6.03 14.93
CA ASN A 670 3.15 -4.91 15.35
C ASN A 670 2.36 -3.74 15.97
N GLY A 671 1.04 -3.85 16.11
CA GLY A 671 0.14 -2.81 16.62
C GLY A 671 -0.37 -1.83 15.57
N THR A 672 -0.01 -1.98 14.30
CA THR A 672 -0.49 -1.10 13.22
C THR A 672 -1.92 -1.46 12.85
N THR A 673 -2.89 -0.60 13.18
CA THR A 673 -4.25 -0.66 12.63
C THR A 673 -4.23 0.00 11.26
N SER A 674 -4.45 -0.77 10.20
CA SER A 674 -4.13 -0.33 8.84
C SER A 674 -5.36 -0.01 7.99
N ALA A 675 -6.44 -0.77 8.17
CA ALA A 675 -7.64 -0.66 7.36
C ALA A 675 -8.91 -0.50 8.22
N THR A 676 -9.74 0.47 7.85
CA THR A 676 -11.12 0.64 8.34
C THR A 676 -12.07 0.45 7.15
N PHE A 677 -13.23 -0.18 7.40
CA PHE A 677 -14.26 -0.41 6.38
C PHE A 677 -15.67 -0.23 6.96
N GLN A 678 -16.49 0.57 6.31
CA GLN A 678 -17.91 0.79 6.62
C GLN A 678 -18.77 0.54 5.37
N ALA A 679 -19.84 -0.25 5.51
CA ALA A 679 -20.77 -0.52 4.40
C ALA A 679 -21.86 0.58 4.31
N ARG A 680 -21.45 1.86 4.18
CA ARG A 680 -22.22 3.12 4.40
C ARG A 680 -23.61 3.26 3.74
N ARG A 681 -24.08 2.26 2.98
CA ARG A 681 -25.46 2.10 2.54
C ARG A 681 -25.90 0.67 2.90
N GLY A 682 -26.42 0.49 4.11
CA GLY A 682 -27.09 -0.74 4.50
C GLY A 682 -28.55 -0.78 4.02
N GLY A 683 -29.06 -1.97 3.79
CA GLY A 683 -30.49 -2.25 3.68
C GLY A 683 -30.92 -3.24 4.76
N THR A 684 -32.22 -3.36 5.02
CA THR A 684 -32.72 -4.42 5.90
C THR A 684 -32.57 -5.78 5.23
N ARG A 685 -32.07 -6.78 5.98
CA ARG A 685 -31.83 -8.17 5.55
C ARG A 685 -30.72 -8.32 4.50
N GLU A 686 -29.48 -8.02 4.88
CA GLU A 686 -28.32 -8.15 4.01
C GLU A 686 -27.21 -8.98 4.67
N ASN A 687 -26.54 -9.82 3.89
CA ASN A 687 -25.43 -10.65 4.35
C ASN A 687 -24.20 -10.38 3.47
N ILE A 688 -23.00 -10.42 4.05
CA ILE A 688 -21.75 -10.43 3.27
C ILE A 688 -21.43 -11.89 2.93
N CYS A 689 -21.46 -12.22 1.64
CA CYS A 689 -21.18 -13.57 1.16
C CYS A 689 -19.68 -13.79 0.93
N LEU A 690 -19.17 -13.37 -0.23
CA LEU A 690 -17.76 -13.47 -0.62
C LEU A 690 -17.29 -12.10 -1.07
N SER A 691 -16.47 -11.43 -0.27
CA SER A 691 -15.90 -10.13 -0.65
C SER A 691 -14.41 -10.10 -0.38
N THR A 692 -13.62 -9.68 -1.38
CA THR A 692 -12.18 -9.46 -1.26
C THR A 692 -11.90 -7.97 -1.14
N LEU A 693 -10.93 -7.60 -0.31
CA LEU A 693 -10.46 -6.25 -0.06
C LEU A 693 -8.99 -6.17 -0.49
N ASP A 694 -8.74 -5.27 -1.45
CA ASP A 694 -7.55 -5.16 -2.30
C ASP A 694 -7.41 -3.66 -2.68
N ASP A 695 -6.32 -3.00 -2.26
CA ASP A 695 -6.02 -1.58 -2.55
C ASP A 695 -4.97 -1.40 -3.66
N GLU A 696 -4.35 -2.49 -4.09
CA GLU A 696 -3.41 -2.56 -5.21
C GLU A 696 -4.15 -2.50 -6.56
N GLY A 697 -5.40 -2.95 -6.59
CA GLY A 697 -6.31 -2.90 -7.73
C GLY A 697 -7.24 -1.69 -7.74
N GLY A 698 -7.58 -1.22 -8.95
CA GLY A 698 -8.59 -0.17 -9.19
C GLY A 698 -10.04 -0.63 -8.93
N PHE A 699 -10.28 -1.40 -7.88
CA PHE A 699 -11.60 -1.89 -7.48
C PHE A 699 -12.45 -0.75 -6.90
N PRO A 700 -13.78 -0.76 -7.11
CA PRO A 700 -14.66 0.22 -6.49
C PRO A 700 -14.58 0.11 -4.97
N ASN A 701 -14.66 1.23 -4.27
CA ASN A 701 -14.55 1.26 -2.81
C ASN A 701 -15.68 0.45 -2.16
N ILE A 702 -15.46 -0.27 -1.05
CA ILE A 702 -16.54 -1.05 -0.41
C ILE A 702 -17.70 -0.16 0.07
N SER A 703 -17.44 1.12 0.36
CA SER A 703 -18.48 2.14 0.62
C SER A 703 -19.40 2.46 -0.57
N THR A 704 -19.05 2.02 -1.79
CA THR A 704 -19.90 2.12 -3.00
C THR A 704 -20.88 0.97 -3.17
N LEU A 705 -20.88 -0.02 -2.27
CA LEU A 705 -21.94 -1.03 -2.23
C LEU A 705 -23.31 -0.36 -2.14
N THR A 706 -24.18 -0.66 -3.11
CA THR A 706 -25.57 -0.17 -3.13
C THR A 706 -26.49 -1.24 -2.56
N SER A 707 -27.06 -0.99 -1.39
CA SER A 707 -28.07 -1.84 -0.76
C SER A 707 -29.42 -1.84 -1.47
N ALA A 708 -30.15 -2.94 -1.31
CA ALA A 708 -31.57 -3.06 -1.59
C ALA A 708 -32.14 -4.26 -0.82
N THR A 709 -33.20 -4.03 -0.03
CA THR A 709 -33.79 -5.03 0.89
C THR A 709 -33.91 -6.43 0.27
N GLY A 710 -33.18 -7.39 0.84
CA GLY A 710 -33.15 -8.78 0.37
C GLY A 710 -32.07 -9.10 -0.68
N GLN A 711 -31.06 -8.25 -0.85
CA GLN A 711 -29.82 -8.57 -1.58
C GLN A 711 -28.69 -9.02 -0.63
N PHE A 712 -27.60 -9.53 -1.20
CA PHE A 712 -26.42 -9.96 -0.46
C PHE A 712 -25.16 -9.46 -1.16
N GLN A 713 -24.14 -9.11 -0.39
CA GLN A 713 -22.97 -8.41 -0.90
C GLN A 713 -21.87 -9.41 -1.30
N SER A 714 -21.36 -9.28 -2.53
CA SER A 714 -20.16 -10.00 -3.00
C SER A 714 -19.45 -9.28 -4.14
N GLY A 715 -18.12 -9.38 -4.20
CA GLY A 715 -17.28 -8.76 -5.21
C GLY A 715 -15.82 -8.60 -4.76
N ASN A 716 -15.05 -7.82 -5.51
CA ASN A 716 -13.75 -7.31 -5.06
C ASN A 716 -13.88 -5.79 -4.93
N PHE A 717 -13.36 -5.24 -3.83
CA PHE A 717 -13.51 -3.83 -3.46
C PHE A 717 -12.21 -3.27 -2.90
N SER A 718 -12.01 -1.96 -3.01
CA SER A 718 -10.94 -1.28 -2.28
C SER A 718 -11.39 -0.89 -0.86
N PRO A 719 -10.48 -0.91 0.15
CA PRO A 719 -10.72 -0.35 1.48
C PRO A 719 -11.14 1.12 1.44
N GLU A 720 -11.88 1.60 2.46
CA GLU A 720 -12.27 3.03 2.54
C GLU A 720 -11.07 3.99 2.60
N THR A 721 -9.94 3.52 3.14
CA THR A 721 -8.67 4.25 3.13
C THR A 721 -7.75 3.67 2.04
N THR A 722 -7.32 4.48 1.07
CA THR A 722 -6.43 4.03 -0.01
C THR A 722 -5.03 3.69 0.54
N GLY A 723 -4.46 2.55 0.16
CA GLY A 723 -3.17 2.05 0.68
C GLY A 723 -3.25 1.42 2.08
N ALA A 724 -4.46 1.13 2.56
CA ALA A 724 -4.69 0.57 3.89
C ALA A 724 -4.11 -0.82 4.15
N LEU A 725 -3.99 -1.71 3.15
CA LEU A 725 -3.35 -3.01 3.34
C LEU A 725 -1.88 -2.96 2.92
N SER A 726 -1.53 -2.23 1.85
CA SER A 726 -0.12 -2.00 1.45
C SER A 726 0.69 -1.21 2.49
N LEU A 727 0.04 -0.47 3.40
CA LEU A 727 0.68 0.13 4.60
C LEU A 727 1.37 -0.90 5.52
N LEU A 728 1.09 -2.19 5.36
CA LEU A 728 1.69 -3.28 6.14
C LEU A 728 2.82 -4.02 5.39
N ASP A 729 3.11 -3.65 4.13
CA ASP A 729 4.19 -4.27 3.36
C ASP A 729 5.57 -4.03 4.00
N GLY A 730 6.44 -5.03 3.87
CA GLY A 730 7.74 -5.03 4.55
C GLY A 730 7.69 -5.29 6.05
N THR A 731 6.51 -5.40 6.68
CA THR A 731 6.37 -5.79 8.09
C THR A 731 6.43 -7.31 8.27
N ASN A 732 6.71 -7.79 9.49
CA ASN A 732 6.66 -9.23 9.80
C ASN A 732 5.22 -9.64 10.13
N ALA A 733 4.60 -10.43 9.24
CA ALA A 733 3.21 -10.87 9.38
C ALA A 733 3.00 -11.99 10.41
N ASN A 734 4.07 -12.57 10.98
CA ASN A 734 3.94 -13.62 11.99
C ASN A 734 3.54 -13.03 13.35
N GLY A 735 2.45 -13.54 13.93
CA GLY A 735 1.94 -13.15 15.24
C GLY A 735 0.41 -13.12 15.29
N VAL A 736 -0.15 -12.51 16.33
CA VAL A 736 -1.60 -12.37 16.47
C VAL A 736 -2.07 -11.10 15.77
N TRP A 737 -2.81 -11.28 14.68
CA TRP A 737 -3.62 -10.24 14.05
C TRP A 737 -4.94 -10.11 14.82
N THR A 738 -5.53 -8.92 14.83
CA THR A 738 -6.86 -8.69 15.40
C THR A 738 -7.77 -8.07 14.37
N LEU A 739 -8.90 -8.72 14.09
CA LEU A 739 -10.03 -8.09 13.41
C LEU A 739 -11.00 -7.58 14.48
N ASN A 740 -11.19 -6.27 14.55
CA ASN A 740 -12.27 -5.65 15.31
C ASN A 740 -13.50 -5.52 14.43
N VAL A 741 -14.68 -5.79 15.00
CA VAL A 741 -15.99 -5.53 14.36
C VAL A 741 -16.89 -4.82 15.36
N SER A 742 -17.24 -3.56 15.08
CA SER A 742 -18.17 -2.77 15.90
C SER A 742 -19.48 -2.54 15.15
N ASP A 743 -20.59 -2.58 15.88
CA ASP A 743 -21.85 -1.96 15.47
C ASP A 743 -21.90 -0.51 16.01
N ASN A 744 -22.46 0.40 15.24
CA ASN A 744 -22.53 1.84 15.51
C ASN A 744 -23.96 2.39 15.36
N ALA A 745 -24.95 1.51 15.19
CA ALA A 745 -26.37 1.77 15.36
C ALA A 745 -26.95 0.75 16.36
N GLY A 746 -28.26 0.79 16.62
CA GLY A 746 -28.90 -0.08 17.61
C GLY A 746 -30.24 -0.66 17.16
N LEU A 747 -30.63 -1.76 17.81
CA LEU A 747 -31.73 -2.69 17.47
C LEU A 747 -31.37 -3.75 16.42
N ASP A 748 -30.08 -3.97 16.18
CA ASP A 748 -29.56 -4.88 15.18
C ASP A 748 -28.87 -6.12 15.78
N THR A 749 -28.75 -7.19 14.98
CA THR A 749 -28.23 -8.48 15.45
C THR A 749 -27.51 -9.24 14.34
N GLY A 750 -26.40 -9.89 14.69
CA GLY A 750 -25.75 -10.83 13.77
C GLY A 750 -24.41 -11.38 14.24
N THR A 751 -23.65 -11.93 13.29
CA THR A 751 -22.41 -12.66 13.55
C THR A 751 -21.36 -12.46 12.46
N LEU A 752 -20.09 -12.37 12.87
CA LEU A 752 -18.96 -12.71 12.02
C LEU A 752 -18.75 -14.23 12.06
N ASN A 753 -18.83 -14.90 10.91
CA ASN A 753 -18.72 -16.36 10.81
C ASN A 753 -17.32 -16.80 10.36
N ARG A 754 -16.75 -16.17 9.32
CA ARG A 754 -15.46 -16.53 8.72
C ARG A 754 -14.81 -15.35 8.00
N PHE A 755 -13.47 -15.29 8.06
CA PHE A 755 -12.63 -14.44 7.24
C PHE A 755 -11.24 -15.07 7.07
N SER A 756 -10.47 -14.57 6.10
CA SER A 756 -9.09 -14.96 5.83
C SER A 756 -8.21 -13.75 5.56
N LEU A 757 -6.95 -13.86 5.99
CA LEU A 757 -5.86 -13.04 5.45
C LEU A 757 -5.16 -13.86 4.36
N VAL A 758 -5.10 -13.30 3.15
CA VAL A 758 -4.34 -13.81 2.01
C VAL A 758 -3.08 -12.97 1.95
N MET A 759 -1.90 -13.58 2.06
CA MET A 759 -0.65 -12.86 2.31
C MET A 759 0.44 -13.42 1.41
N THR A 760 1.12 -12.57 0.66
CA THR A 760 2.38 -12.94 0.01
C THR A 760 3.54 -12.60 0.95
N GLY A 761 4.52 -13.50 1.09
CA GLY A 761 5.61 -13.27 2.04
C GLY A 761 6.80 -14.23 1.94
N THR A 762 7.92 -13.81 2.55
CA THR A 762 9.24 -14.46 2.38
C THR A 762 9.34 -15.88 2.96
N GLY A 763 8.44 -16.26 3.88
CA GLY A 763 8.35 -17.58 4.47
C GLY A 763 7.37 -18.53 3.78
N CYS A 764 6.48 -18.00 2.92
CA CYS A 764 5.43 -18.78 2.27
C CYS A 764 6.01 -19.79 1.28
N ALA A 765 6.11 -21.05 1.72
CA ALA A 765 6.66 -22.13 0.92
C ALA A 765 5.81 -22.40 -0.33
N GLY A 766 6.46 -22.43 -1.50
CA GLY A 766 5.79 -22.72 -2.77
C GLY A 766 5.04 -24.06 -2.74
N GLY A 767 3.74 -24.01 -3.05
CA GLY A 767 2.82 -25.11 -2.74
C GLY A 767 3.08 -26.41 -3.49
N SER A 768 3.45 -27.46 -2.76
CA SER A 768 3.36 -28.86 -3.20
C SER A 768 2.55 -29.67 -2.17
N THR A 769 1.33 -30.09 -2.55
CA THR A 769 0.35 -30.69 -1.63
C THR A 769 0.76 -32.08 -1.12
N PRO A 770 0.87 -32.30 0.21
CA PRO A 770 1.00 -33.64 0.78
C PRO A 770 -0.37 -34.30 0.97
N THR A 771 -0.58 -35.47 0.37
CA THR A 771 -1.73 -36.35 0.67
C THR A 771 -1.59 -36.90 2.09
N PRO A 772 -2.64 -36.91 2.94
CA PRO A 772 -2.54 -37.42 4.30
C PRO A 772 -2.36 -38.95 4.30
N THR A 773 -1.41 -39.44 5.08
CA THR A 773 -1.27 -40.85 5.48
C THR A 773 -0.71 -40.90 6.91
N ALA A 774 -1.06 -41.96 7.66
CA ALA A 774 -1.07 -41.95 9.12
C ALA A 774 0.31 -41.80 9.80
N THR A 775 0.27 -41.22 11.00
CA THR A 775 1.35 -41.12 11.98
C THR A 775 1.97 -42.48 12.34
N PRO A 776 3.31 -42.54 12.44
CA PRO A 776 3.95 -43.37 13.45
C PRO A 776 4.88 -42.57 14.40
N THR A 777 4.97 -43.06 15.62
CA THR A 777 5.71 -42.56 16.80
C THR A 777 7.16 -42.11 16.53
N ALA A 778 7.59 -41.06 17.23
CA ALA A 778 8.96 -40.52 17.16
C ALA A 778 9.95 -41.18 18.14
N THR A 779 11.22 -41.28 17.72
CA THR A 779 12.41 -41.46 18.57
C THR A 779 13.60 -40.76 17.87
N PRO A 780 14.57 -40.14 18.57
CA PRO A 780 15.30 -38.98 18.03
C PRO A 780 16.70 -39.29 17.47
N THR A 781 17.24 -38.41 16.61
CA THR A 781 18.69 -38.33 16.33
C THR A 781 19.13 -36.91 15.94
N ASN A 782 19.91 -36.27 16.84
CA ASN A 782 20.96 -35.26 16.65
C ASN A 782 20.85 -34.19 15.54
N THR A 783 20.62 -32.94 15.97
CA THR A 783 20.77 -31.71 15.18
C THR A 783 22.24 -31.23 15.14
N PRO A 784 22.81 -30.89 13.97
CA PRO A 784 24.09 -30.16 13.88
C PRO A 784 23.96 -28.69 14.31
N THR A 785 24.96 -28.16 15.01
CA THR A 785 24.95 -26.81 15.59
C THR A 785 25.02 -25.69 14.54
N ALA A 786 24.19 -24.65 14.70
CA ALA A 786 24.25 -23.42 13.90
C ALA A 786 25.19 -22.37 14.52
N THR A 787 25.88 -21.63 13.66
CA THR A 787 26.72 -20.46 14.02
C THR A 787 25.81 -19.26 14.37
N PRO A 788 26.16 -18.40 15.36
CA PRO A 788 25.14 -17.64 16.09
C PRO A 788 24.47 -16.49 15.33
N THR A 789 23.14 -16.45 15.47
CA THR A 789 22.26 -15.28 15.26
C THR A 789 22.75 -14.07 16.07
N PRO A 790 22.57 -12.81 15.59
CA PRO A 790 22.77 -11.63 16.43
C PRO A 790 21.98 -11.73 17.75
N THR A 791 22.64 -11.37 18.86
CA THR A 791 22.05 -11.49 20.19
C THR A 791 20.81 -10.60 20.33
N PRO A 792 19.64 -11.13 20.74
CA PRO A 792 18.43 -10.33 20.85
C PRO A 792 18.59 -9.29 21.97
N THR A 793 18.24 -8.04 21.68
CA THR A 793 18.22 -6.97 22.68
C THR A 793 17.19 -7.23 23.76
N ASN A 794 17.66 -7.36 24.99
CA ASN A 794 16.83 -7.54 26.18
C ASN A 794 16.03 -6.27 26.46
N LEU A 795 14.70 -6.39 26.48
CA LEU A 795 13.78 -5.25 26.63
C LEU A 795 12.63 -5.61 27.59
N VAL A 796 12.15 -4.61 28.34
CA VAL A 796 10.94 -4.67 29.15
C VAL A 796 10.11 -3.44 28.79
N GLN A 797 8.85 -3.64 28.42
CA GLN A 797 8.00 -2.58 27.84
C GLN A 797 6.51 -2.79 28.10
N PHE A 798 5.71 -1.73 28.07
CA PHE A 798 4.24 -1.86 28.08
C PHE A 798 3.76 -2.59 26.80
N SER A 799 2.59 -3.24 26.86
CA SER A 799 2.06 -4.01 25.71
C SER A 799 1.29 -3.17 24.69
N ALA A 800 0.97 -1.91 25.03
CA ALA A 800 0.30 -0.94 24.20
C ALA A 800 0.85 0.46 24.49
N ALA A 801 0.69 1.39 23.55
CA ALA A 801 1.09 2.80 23.71
C ALA A 801 0.07 3.64 24.49
N SER A 802 -1.15 3.13 24.68
CA SER A 802 -2.25 3.78 25.39
C SER A 802 -3.23 2.73 25.93
N TYR A 803 -3.87 3.03 27.05
CA TYR A 803 -5.01 2.27 27.58
C TYR A 803 -6.13 3.28 27.82
N ILE A 804 -7.37 2.94 27.45
CA ILE A 804 -8.55 3.81 27.59
C ILE A 804 -9.50 3.16 28.61
N ASN A 805 -10.04 4.00 29.50
CA ASN A 805 -11.05 3.71 30.49
C ASN A 805 -12.23 4.65 30.27
N ASP A 806 -13.44 4.22 30.65
CA ASP A 806 -14.67 4.99 30.53
C ASP A 806 -15.33 5.10 31.92
N GLU A 807 -15.77 6.31 32.25
CA GLU A 807 -16.45 6.67 33.51
C GLU A 807 -17.93 7.02 33.31
N SER A 808 -18.45 6.96 32.07
CA SER A 808 -19.81 7.41 31.70
C SER A 808 -20.98 6.74 32.46
N THR A 809 -20.72 5.64 33.17
CA THR A 809 -21.71 4.93 33.99
C THR A 809 -21.86 5.55 35.38
N VAL A 810 -22.68 6.60 35.48
CA VAL A 810 -23.03 7.26 36.75
C VAL A 810 -23.61 6.27 37.77
N GLY A 811 -22.84 5.92 38.80
CA GLY A 811 -23.39 5.54 40.11
C GLY A 811 -22.89 4.28 40.83
N ASP A 812 -21.96 3.46 40.31
CA ASP A 812 -21.47 2.29 41.07
C ASP A 812 -20.06 1.77 40.69
N VAL A 813 -19.38 1.19 41.70
CA VAL A 813 -18.10 0.42 41.71
C VAL A 813 -16.87 0.97 40.94
N PRO A 814 -15.70 1.17 41.60
CA PRO A 814 -14.44 1.51 40.92
C PRO A 814 -13.98 0.48 39.88
N GLN A 815 -13.87 0.90 38.61
CA GLN A 815 -13.41 0.05 37.51
C GLN A 815 -11.88 -0.12 37.54
N GLN A 816 -11.37 -1.25 37.02
CA GLN A 816 -9.93 -1.57 37.01
C GLN A 816 -9.43 -1.93 35.61
N THR A 817 -8.58 -1.05 35.07
CA THR A 817 -7.86 -1.26 33.81
C THR A 817 -6.63 -2.14 34.05
N VAL A 818 -6.52 -3.25 33.32
CA VAL A 818 -5.40 -4.20 33.45
C VAL A 818 -4.28 -3.81 32.49
N VAL A 819 -3.25 -3.11 33.00
CA VAL A 819 -2.05 -2.75 32.24
C VAL A 819 -1.12 -3.95 32.16
N THR A 820 -0.59 -4.23 30.97
CA THR A 820 0.31 -5.37 30.72
C THR A 820 1.72 -4.90 30.38
N VAL A 821 2.72 -5.49 31.03
CA VAL A 821 4.15 -5.27 30.79
C VAL A 821 4.75 -6.56 30.25
N THR A 822 5.46 -6.47 29.13
CA THR A 822 6.11 -7.58 28.43
C THR A 822 7.63 -7.54 28.60
N ARG A 823 8.27 -8.70 28.47
CA ARG A 823 9.72 -8.89 28.53
C ARG A 823 10.18 -9.74 27.34
N THR A 824 11.12 -9.23 26.56
CA THR A 824 11.64 -9.88 25.35
C THR A 824 13.17 -10.00 25.38
N GLY A 825 13.72 -10.90 24.56
CA GLY A 825 15.14 -11.24 24.56
C GLY A 825 15.47 -12.34 25.58
N VAL A 826 16.61 -12.22 26.25
CA VAL A 826 17.12 -13.20 27.21
C VAL A 826 16.32 -13.15 28.53
N THR A 827 15.43 -14.12 28.69
CA THR A 827 14.61 -14.29 29.90
C THR A 827 15.27 -15.17 30.99
N THR A 828 16.53 -15.58 30.81
CA THR A 828 17.26 -16.50 31.72
C THR A 828 17.75 -15.79 32.98
N GLY A 829 16.82 -15.48 33.88
CA GLY A 829 17.08 -14.87 35.19
C GLY A 829 15.90 -14.04 35.66
N VAL A 830 15.78 -13.87 36.98
CA VAL A 830 14.77 -12.98 37.57
C VAL A 830 15.06 -11.54 37.18
N THR A 831 14.02 -10.80 36.77
CA THR A 831 14.07 -9.36 36.48
C THR A 831 12.95 -8.66 37.22
N THR A 832 13.24 -7.55 37.91
CA THR A 832 12.24 -6.67 38.50
C THR A 832 12.12 -5.39 37.68
N VAL A 833 10.94 -4.79 37.65
CA VAL A 833 10.69 -3.42 37.16
C VAL A 833 9.62 -2.78 38.04
N THR A 834 9.71 -1.47 38.27
CA THR A 834 8.67 -0.70 38.95
C THR A 834 7.83 0.04 37.92
N ALA A 835 6.55 -0.32 37.82
CA ALA A 835 5.57 0.38 36.99
C ALA A 835 4.77 1.36 37.84
N GLY A 836 4.52 2.58 37.37
CA GLY A 836 3.75 3.57 38.12
C GLY A 836 3.40 4.84 37.34
N PRO A 837 2.50 5.67 37.88
CA PRO A 837 2.07 6.91 37.25
C PRO A 837 3.25 7.88 37.08
N GLY A 838 3.35 8.47 35.89
CA GLY A 838 4.32 9.51 35.55
C GLY A 838 3.92 10.89 36.08
N ALA A 839 4.79 11.88 35.85
CA ALA A 839 4.61 13.27 36.29
C ALA A 839 3.81 14.15 35.29
N THR A 840 3.19 13.52 34.28
CA THR A 840 2.59 14.17 33.11
C THR A 840 1.19 13.60 32.83
N GLY A 841 0.27 14.48 32.43
CA GLY A 841 -1.16 14.20 32.27
C GLY A 841 -2.02 15.31 32.89
N THR A 842 -3.32 15.27 32.66
CA THR A 842 -4.31 16.11 33.33
C THR A 842 -4.80 15.47 34.63
N ALA A 843 -5.07 14.15 34.60
CA ALA A 843 -5.75 13.44 35.68
C ALA A 843 -5.00 13.51 37.00
N ASN A 844 -5.73 13.80 38.07
CA ASN A 844 -5.23 13.74 39.44
C ASN A 844 -5.03 12.27 39.84
N VAL A 845 -3.88 11.98 40.44
CA VAL A 845 -3.52 10.61 40.84
C VAL A 845 -3.29 10.52 42.34
N ALA A 846 -3.97 9.58 42.98
CA ALA A 846 -3.76 9.19 44.37
C ALA A 846 -3.36 7.71 44.50
N ALA A 847 -2.99 7.31 45.71
CA ALA A 847 -2.76 5.88 46.02
C ALA A 847 -4.08 5.09 46.22
N THR A 848 -5.18 5.79 46.45
CA THR A 848 -6.55 5.28 46.70
C THR A 848 -7.55 6.34 46.26
N CYS A 849 -8.76 5.95 45.85
CA CYS A 849 -9.82 6.88 45.47
C CYS A 849 -10.31 7.71 46.67
N THR A 850 -9.78 8.94 46.81
CA THR A 850 -10.05 9.86 47.92
C THR A 850 -9.78 11.30 47.49
N GLY A 851 -10.76 12.20 47.67
CA GLY A 851 -10.68 13.58 47.19
C GLY A 851 -11.01 13.68 45.69
N ASN A 852 -10.50 14.72 45.02
CA ASN A 852 -10.53 14.85 43.56
C ASN A 852 -9.40 14.00 42.95
N ALA A 853 -9.50 12.69 43.06
CA ALA A 853 -8.49 11.78 42.55
C ALA A 853 -9.16 10.82 41.58
N ASP A 854 -8.93 11.06 40.30
CA ASP A 854 -9.67 10.48 39.17
C ASP A 854 -9.09 9.09 38.84
N ILE A 855 -7.80 8.90 39.12
CA ILE A 855 -7.10 7.61 39.04
C ILE A 855 -6.42 7.26 40.37
N ALA A 856 -6.68 6.05 40.88
CA ALA A 856 -5.91 5.43 41.95
C ALA A 856 -4.85 4.47 41.39
N ALA A 857 -3.59 4.89 41.49
CA ALA A 857 -2.43 4.10 41.06
C ALA A 857 -1.23 4.35 41.98
N ALA A 858 -0.80 3.31 42.70
CA ALA A 858 0.48 3.30 43.42
C ALA A 858 1.57 2.61 42.56
N PRO A 859 2.86 2.95 42.71
CA PRO A 859 3.94 2.23 42.03
C PRO A 859 4.01 0.75 42.45
N VAL A 860 3.96 -0.17 41.48
CA VAL A 860 3.99 -1.63 41.68
C VAL A 860 5.30 -2.22 41.18
N VAL A 861 5.92 -3.09 41.99
CA VAL A 861 7.11 -3.86 41.58
C VAL A 861 6.68 -5.17 40.92
N LEU A 862 6.95 -5.30 39.62
CA LEU A 862 6.69 -6.49 38.82
C LEU A 862 7.94 -7.38 38.77
N THR A 863 7.88 -8.55 39.41
CA THR A 863 8.99 -9.52 39.45
C THR A 863 8.75 -10.64 38.43
N PHE A 864 9.43 -10.57 37.29
CA PHE A 864 9.45 -11.61 36.26
C PHE A 864 10.35 -12.76 36.70
N ALA A 865 9.82 -13.98 36.76
CA ALA A 865 10.61 -15.19 36.93
C ALA A 865 11.51 -15.48 35.72
N ALA A 866 12.43 -16.43 35.86
CA ALA A 866 13.22 -16.91 34.72
C ALA A 866 12.30 -17.60 33.70
N GLY A 867 12.38 -17.18 32.43
CA GLY A 867 11.47 -17.64 31.36
C GLY A 867 10.15 -16.88 31.25
N GLU A 868 9.80 -16.02 32.22
CA GLU A 868 8.53 -15.27 32.20
C GLU A 868 8.59 -14.04 31.30
N THR A 869 7.60 -13.89 30.42
CA THR A 869 7.56 -12.90 29.32
C THR A 869 6.49 -11.83 29.49
N SER A 870 5.57 -11.94 30.47
CA SER A 870 4.55 -10.94 30.74
C SER A 870 4.19 -10.85 32.23
N LYS A 871 3.77 -9.66 32.66
CA LYS A 871 3.17 -9.36 33.96
C LYS A 871 2.05 -8.33 33.77
N THR A 872 1.13 -8.27 34.73
CA THR A 872 0.06 -7.26 34.76
C THR A 872 0.06 -6.50 36.09
N PHE A 873 -0.51 -5.30 36.07
CA PHE A 873 -0.97 -4.58 37.25
C PHE A 873 -2.28 -3.85 36.92
N ASN A 874 -3.03 -3.49 37.96
CA ASN A 874 -4.31 -2.83 37.79
C ASN A 874 -4.17 -1.33 38.08
N VAL A 875 -4.81 -0.52 37.26
CA VAL A 875 -5.03 0.92 37.48
C VAL A 875 -6.52 1.09 37.76
N THR A 876 -6.87 1.70 38.89
CA THR A 876 -8.26 1.85 39.31
C THR A 876 -8.78 3.23 38.92
N ASN A 877 -9.88 3.30 38.16
CA ASN A 877 -10.60 4.54 37.95
C ASN A 877 -11.45 4.86 39.18
N CYS A 878 -11.54 6.12 39.57
CA CYS A 878 -12.12 6.54 40.84
C CYS A 878 -13.42 7.29 40.61
N PRO A 879 -14.59 6.62 40.72
CA PRO A 879 -15.86 7.19 40.32
C PRO A 879 -16.22 8.45 41.12
N ASP A 880 -16.31 9.57 40.41
CA ASP A 880 -16.73 10.88 40.91
C ASP A 880 -18.24 11.10 40.67
N THR A 881 -18.75 12.31 40.85
CA THR A 881 -20.14 12.73 40.59
C THR A 881 -20.26 13.92 39.62
N LEU A 882 -19.13 14.44 39.13
CA LEU A 882 -19.01 15.47 38.11
C LEU A 882 -18.65 14.81 36.77
N TYR A 883 -19.26 15.31 35.69
CA TYR A 883 -18.82 14.96 34.34
C TYR A 883 -17.69 15.92 33.95
N GLU A 884 -16.45 15.45 34.13
CA GLU A 884 -15.22 16.13 33.70
C GLU A 884 -14.95 15.85 32.20
N ILE A 885 -13.94 16.50 31.61
CA ILE A 885 -13.55 16.29 30.21
C ILE A 885 -12.58 15.10 30.07
N ASP A 886 -12.45 14.53 28.87
CA ASP A 886 -11.52 13.42 28.58
C ASP A 886 -10.11 13.68 29.12
N GLU A 887 -9.69 12.85 30.07
CA GLU A 887 -8.46 13.02 30.83
C GLU A 887 -7.32 12.10 30.36
N THR A 888 -6.08 12.51 30.67
CA THR A 888 -4.89 11.72 30.33
C THR A 888 -3.95 11.55 31.51
N ARG A 889 -3.31 10.38 31.63
CA ARG A 889 -2.19 10.18 32.55
C ARG A 889 -1.11 9.28 31.95
N GLN A 890 0.09 9.83 31.85
CA GLN A 890 1.26 9.06 31.42
C GLN A 890 1.66 8.07 32.54
N PHE A 891 2.08 6.86 32.19
CA PHE A 891 2.71 5.88 33.07
C PHE A 891 4.18 5.66 32.69
N THR A 892 4.95 5.05 33.60
CA THR A 892 6.40 4.86 33.45
C THR A 892 6.87 3.50 33.92
N LEU A 893 7.91 2.97 33.26
CA LEU A 893 8.71 1.83 33.72
C LEU A 893 10.05 2.33 34.24
N THR A 894 10.33 2.08 35.51
CA THR A 894 11.51 2.54 36.25
C THR A 894 12.19 1.39 36.98
N ALA A 895 13.44 1.59 37.43
CA ALA A 895 14.19 0.62 38.24
C ALA A 895 14.20 -0.83 37.69
N VAL A 896 14.42 -1.00 36.38
CA VAL A 896 14.62 -2.32 35.77
C VAL A 896 15.93 -2.93 36.29
N THR A 897 15.88 -4.06 37.01
CA THR A 897 17.08 -4.75 37.52
C THR A 897 17.03 -6.26 37.33
N GLY A 898 18.21 -6.89 37.22
CA GLY A 898 18.34 -8.34 37.01
C GLY A 898 18.17 -8.79 35.55
N GLY A 899 18.67 -9.99 35.23
CA GLY A 899 18.49 -10.63 33.93
C GLY A 899 19.25 -10.03 32.74
N GLY A 900 20.22 -9.12 32.96
CA GLY A 900 21.06 -8.56 31.88
C GLY A 900 20.34 -7.60 30.94
N VAL A 901 19.28 -6.93 31.41
CA VAL A 901 18.52 -5.94 30.63
C VAL A 901 19.24 -4.59 30.59
N GLY A 902 19.30 -3.96 29.42
CA GLY A 902 19.79 -2.59 29.28
C GLY A 902 18.69 -1.59 29.59
N ALA A 903 18.86 -0.74 30.61
CA ALA A 903 17.82 0.17 31.04
C ALA A 903 17.60 1.34 30.05
N ARG A 904 16.36 1.50 29.60
CA ARG A 904 15.79 2.78 29.16
C ARG A 904 14.49 2.99 29.92
N GLU A 905 14.27 4.21 30.39
CA GLU A 905 12.98 4.63 30.91
C GLU A 905 11.97 4.58 29.75
N GLN A 906 10.89 3.82 29.91
CA GLN A 906 9.78 3.82 28.97
C GLN A 906 8.58 4.54 29.55
N ARG A 907 7.80 5.13 28.64
CA ARG A 907 6.64 5.97 28.89
C ARG A 907 5.51 5.50 27.97
N MET A 908 4.30 5.42 28.51
CA MET A 908 3.04 5.32 27.78
C MET A 908 2.17 6.48 28.24
#